data_AF-A0A9P5Y5Y2-F1
#
_entry.id   AF-A0A9P5Y5Y2-F1
#
_cell.length_a   1.000
_cell.length_b   1.000
_cell.length_c   1.000
_cell.angle_alpha   90.00
_cell.angle_beta   90.00
_cell.angle_gamma   90.00
#
_symmetry.space_group_name_H-M   'P 1'
#
loop_
_entity.id
_entity.type
_entity.pdbx_description
1 polymer ?
#
loop_
_entity_poly.entity_id
_entity_poly.type
_entity_poly.pdbx_seq_one_letter_code
_entity_poly.pdbx_strand_id
1 'polypeptide(L)'
;MAISCFRLFRAFRTICAPITAFVGFSCLLTFLFILYQPSPGPGIVQRLGWQSWDVITMPVEGQSATSANSSIGSGPGHDSATIPEGDKFDSSSLPLDVWAPLLPHNTGLSEIAVKHCFISPKIAGDLCAPESTSEEDAIKGKWVRVNRNLNLEASQVSGWVNIYYRRTRRQDINLVINIQLLPQKEIPSPSDGWHRAYGSLRGGIPKAPPLFLWYQVGKTAGEMTHLEKSQIITELDLLYGDDVPWYGFERIHPPTMPEKGQVQATWLTYRRGVKPPPRAPPLHFSHSGRFKILQVADLHFSVSQGKCRDTILDPCEASDNITRSLISAVINTEKPDLVIFSGDQLNGQGTSWDPKSVLAKFARAVTDQGIPWAAVFGNHDEDDGLGKEEQIMMMKELPYSLVERGPKDVHGVGNYVLKVLSADSSKTHLLTLYFLDSGSYSKGWFNWFGYFVPTAYDWIRPRPYNPDTGKDFGHSWNNRQNQVIPDLKRLAKPNALMFFHIPLPESYSIADVDPRTRKPLDVGTHGLESPGNAKQSDNFFDKALLKAQESDHVAKGNVPEVKAVGNGHSHVTDNCRRVKGVWLCFSGGGSYSGYGKIGFDRRFRVYEISDYGETIRTYKRTEKGEVIDEMVLAGKGAPPMS
;
A
#
# COMPACT_ATOMS: atom_id res chain seq x y z
N MET A 1 -29.22 4.67 -76.79
CA MET A 1 -28.96 5.66 -75.73
C MET A 1 -27.80 5.19 -74.89
N ALA A 2 -26.62 5.80 -75.02
CA ALA A 2 -25.44 5.44 -74.23
C ALA A 2 -25.54 6.06 -72.83
N ILE A 3 -25.67 5.23 -71.79
CA ILE A 3 -25.58 5.67 -70.40
C ILE A 3 -24.10 5.96 -70.14
N SER A 4 -23.72 7.24 -70.18
CA SER A 4 -22.38 7.68 -69.80
C SER A 4 -22.14 7.35 -68.32
N CYS A 5 -21.01 6.71 -67.99
CA CYS A 5 -20.55 6.41 -66.63
C CYS A 5 -20.65 7.62 -65.69
N PHE A 6 -20.54 8.83 -66.24
CA PHE A 6 -20.66 10.08 -65.49
C PHE A 6 -22.03 10.28 -64.83
N ARG A 7 -23.12 9.82 -65.47
CA ARG A 7 -24.47 9.88 -64.88
C ARG A 7 -24.66 8.84 -63.77
N LEU A 8 -24.01 7.68 -63.88
CA LEU A 8 -24.04 6.62 -62.87
C LEU A 8 -23.33 7.06 -61.58
N PHE A 9 -22.12 7.63 -61.69
CA PHE A 9 -21.38 8.14 -60.53
C PHE A 9 -22.06 9.35 -59.88
N ARG A 10 -22.73 10.21 -60.66
CA ARG A 10 -23.52 11.31 -60.11
C ARG A 10 -24.71 10.79 -59.30
N ALA A 11 -25.40 9.75 -59.78
CA ALA A 11 -26.51 9.09 -59.07
C ALA A 11 -26.04 8.43 -57.76
N PHE A 12 -24.93 7.69 -57.80
CA PHE A 12 -24.32 7.13 -56.58
C PHE A 12 -23.92 8.20 -55.58
N ARG A 13 -23.36 9.34 -56.02
CA ARG A 13 -23.00 10.44 -55.12
C ARG A 13 -24.23 11.06 -54.45
N THR A 14 -25.35 11.21 -55.16
CA THR A 14 -26.61 11.71 -54.58
C THR A 14 -27.26 10.76 -53.58
N ILE A 15 -26.96 9.46 -53.64
CA ILE A 15 -27.50 8.47 -52.69
C ILE A 15 -26.55 8.27 -51.50
N CYS A 16 -25.25 8.12 -51.76
CA CYS A 16 -24.27 7.85 -50.70
C CYS A 16 -24.02 9.05 -49.78
N ALA A 17 -24.05 10.28 -50.30
CA ALA A 17 -23.81 11.48 -49.49
C ALA A 17 -24.84 11.66 -48.34
N PRO A 18 -26.17 11.61 -48.59
CA PRO A 18 -27.15 11.73 -47.51
C PRO A 18 -27.14 10.53 -46.56
N ILE A 19 -26.89 9.30 -47.05
CA ILE A 19 -26.77 8.12 -46.19
C ILE A 19 -25.57 8.25 -45.24
N THR A 20 -24.41 8.67 -45.76
CA THR A 20 -23.20 8.85 -44.95
C THR A 20 -23.38 9.97 -43.93
N ALA A 21 -24.05 11.06 -44.31
CA ALA A 21 -24.40 12.14 -43.38
C ALA A 21 -25.37 11.66 -42.29
N PHE A 22 -26.38 10.87 -42.63
CA PHE A 22 -27.34 10.32 -41.67
C PHE A 22 -26.69 9.34 -40.70
N VAL A 23 -25.86 8.42 -41.20
CA VAL A 23 -25.10 7.48 -40.36
C VAL A 23 -24.10 8.22 -39.47
N GLY A 24 -23.36 9.18 -40.03
CA GLY A 24 -22.41 10.00 -39.28
C GLY A 24 -23.09 10.83 -38.18
N PHE A 25 -24.24 11.43 -38.48
CA PHE A 25 -25.03 12.18 -37.50
C PHE A 25 -25.64 11.27 -36.43
N SER A 26 -26.10 10.07 -36.79
CA SER A 26 -26.60 9.08 -35.84
C SER A 26 -25.51 8.57 -34.90
N CYS A 27 -24.30 8.31 -35.41
CA CYS A 27 -23.15 7.95 -34.60
C CYS A 27 -22.72 9.09 -33.68
N LEU A 28 -22.73 10.34 -34.16
CA LEU A 28 -22.42 11.52 -33.36
C LEU A 28 -23.42 11.72 -32.23
N LEU A 29 -24.73 11.59 -32.50
CA LEU A 29 -25.77 11.66 -31.48
C LEU A 29 -25.66 10.53 -30.46
N THR A 30 -25.39 9.31 -30.90
CA THR A 30 -25.15 8.17 -30.01
C THR A 30 -23.94 8.43 -29.12
N PHE A 31 -22.86 8.97 -29.69
CA PHE A 31 -21.69 9.36 -28.91
C PHE A 31 -22.05 10.46 -27.91
N LEU A 32 -22.69 11.56 -28.31
CA LEU A 32 -22.96 12.68 -27.42
C LEU A 32 -23.99 12.40 -26.32
N PHE A 33 -25.04 11.63 -26.61
CA PHE A 33 -26.17 11.44 -25.70
C PHE A 33 -26.13 10.12 -24.93
N ILE A 34 -25.45 9.09 -25.44
CA ILE A 34 -25.40 7.78 -24.81
C ILE A 34 -24.01 7.48 -24.25
N LEU A 35 -22.94 7.75 -25.02
CA LEU A 35 -21.59 7.33 -24.65
C LEU A 35 -20.76 8.41 -23.95
N TYR A 36 -21.02 9.69 -24.23
CA TYR A 36 -20.30 10.83 -23.69
C TYR A 36 -21.02 11.33 -22.44
N GLN A 37 -20.63 10.80 -21.29
CA GLN A 37 -21.04 11.30 -19.98
C GLN A 37 -19.83 12.02 -19.34
N PRO A 38 -19.65 13.33 -19.58
CA PRO A 38 -18.46 14.07 -19.13
C PRO A 38 -18.42 14.29 -17.61
N SER A 39 -19.51 14.02 -16.90
CA SER A 39 -19.57 14.08 -15.45
C SER A 39 -20.44 12.94 -14.91
N PRO A 40 -19.93 12.10 -14.00
CA PRO A 40 -20.75 11.11 -13.33
C PRO A 40 -21.89 11.83 -12.60
N GLY A 41 -23.14 11.49 -12.93
CA GLY A 41 -24.31 12.06 -12.28
C GLY A 41 -24.34 11.79 -10.77
N PRO A 42 -25.12 12.57 -9.99
CA PRO A 42 -25.15 12.50 -8.52
C PRO A 42 -25.51 11.13 -7.95
N GLY A 43 -26.12 10.23 -8.74
CA GLY A 43 -26.42 8.85 -8.33
C GLY A 43 -25.18 7.96 -8.08
N ILE A 44 -23.98 8.36 -8.50
CA ILE A 44 -22.75 7.64 -8.14
C ILE A 44 -22.30 7.94 -6.70
N VAL A 45 -22.68 9.10 -6.14
CA VAL A 45 -22.27 9.54 -4.79
C VAL A 45 -23.13 8.89 -3.69
N GLN A 46 -24.33 8.41 -4.04
CA GLN A 46 -25.24 7.70 -3.12
C GLN A 46 -25.59 6.32 -3.69
N ARG A 47 -24.64 5.37 -3.71
CA ARG A 47 -24.98 3.96 -3.89
C ARG A 47 -25.45 3.38 -2.56
N LEU A 48 -26.74 3.54 -2.25
CA LEU A 48 -27.41 2.68 -1.27
C LEU A 48 -27.38 1.25 -1.83
N GLY A 49 -26.72 0.33 -1.12
CA GLY A 49 -26.67 -1.07 -1.51
C GLY A 49 -28.09 -1.64 -1.62
N TRP A 50 -28.32 -2.55 -2.57
CA TRP A 50 -29.66 -3.08 -2.89
C TRP A 50 -30.29 -4.00 -1.78
N GLN A 51 -29.64 -4.11 -0.61
CA GLN A 51 -30.19 -4.61 0.66
C GLN A 51 -29.61 -3.83 1.85
N SER A 52 -29.27 -2.55 1.66
CA SER A 52 -28.98 -1.63 2.76
C SER A 52 -30.30 -1.27 3.43
N TRP A 53 -30.35 -1.43 4.75
CA TRP A 53 -31.48 -1.03 5.57
C TRP A 53 -30.94 -0.02 6.58
N ASP A 54 -31.61 1.12 6.75
CA ASP A 54 -31.38 1.93 7.93
C ASP A 54 -31.87 1.12 9.14
N VAL A 55 -30.96 0.71 10.02
CA VAL A 55 -31.36 0.18 11.31
C VAL A 55 -31.86 1.38 12.13
N ILE A 56 -33.18 1.61 12.10
CA ILE A 56 -33.81 2.52 13.05
C ILE A 56 -33.77 1.84 14.42
N THR A 57 -32.67 2.01 15.15
CA THR A 57 -32.67 1.74 16.58
C THR A 57 -33.62 2.76 17.21
N MET A 58 -34.82 2.29 17.60
CA MET A 58 -35.67 3.08 18.48
C MET A 58 -34.88 3.33 19.77
N PRO A 59 -34.67 4.58 20.19
CA PRO A 59 -33.94 4.85 21.42
C PRO A 59 -34.73 4.23 22.57
N VAL A 60 -34.15 3.21 23.19
CA VAL A 60 -34.45 2.93 24.59
C VAL A 60 -33.99 4.16 25.36
N GLU A 61 -34.87 4.75 26.15
CA GLU A 61 -34.62 5.98 26.91
C GLU A 61 -33.21 5.94 27.54
N GLY A 62 -32.32 6.84 27.07
CA GLY A 62 -31.01 7.07 27.68
C GLY A 62 -29.76 6.95 26.79
N GLN A 63 -29.86 6.59 25.50
CA GLN A 63 -28.67 6.58 24.61
C GLN A 63 -28.88 7.44 23.35
N SER A 64 -28.04 8.47 23.22
CA SER A 64 -27.90 9.30 22.01
C SER A 64 -27.34 8.42 20.89
N ALA A 65 -28.15 8.17 19.86
CA ALA A 65 -27.69 7.57 18.62
C ALA A 65 -27.11 8.68 17.74
N THR A 66 -25.78 8.77 17.67
CA THR A 66 -25.09 9.50 16.60
C THR A 66 -25.00 8.59 15.37
N SER A 67 -25.75 8.91 14.32
CA SER A 67 -25.59 8.31 13.01
C SER A 67 -24.24 8.73 12.42
N ALA A 68 -23.33 7.77 12.24
CA ALA A 68 -22.03 8.01 11.64
C ALA A 68 -22.16 8.10 10.11
N ASN A 69 -21.79 9.26 9.54
CA ASN A 69 -21.58 9.40 8.09
C ASN A 69 -20.27 8.69 7.71
N SER A 70 -20.34 7.42 7.33
CA SER A 70 -19.21 6.72 6.70
C SER A 70 -19.05 7.21 5.26
N SER A 71 -18.01 7.99 4.97
CA SER A 71 -17.66 8.35 3.61
C SER A 71 -16.85 7.23 2.95
N ILE A 72 -17.49 6.49 2.05
CA ILE A 72 -16.79 5.65 1.07
C ILE A 72 -16.19 6.64 0.05
N GLY A 73 -14.89 6.57 -0.20
CA GLY A 73 -14.26 7.43 -1.21
C GLY A 73 -14.90 7.18 -2.59
N SER A 74 -14.85 8.17 -3.49
CA SER A 74 -15.39 8.06 -4.85
C SER A 74 -14.25 7.97 -5.87
N GLY A 75 -13.98 6.79 -6.41
CA GLY A 75 -12.86 6.47 -7.30
C GLY A 75 -12.89 5.00 -7.74
N PRO A 76 -12.18 4.58 -8.79
CA PRO A 76 -12.22 3.19 -9.25
C PRO A 76 -11.33 2.32 -8.34
N GLY A 77 -11.91 1.42 -7.53
CA GLY A 77 -11.16 0.46 -6.69
C GLY A 77 -11.22 0.69 -5.17
N HIS A 78 -12.40 1.00 -4.61
CA HIS A 78 -12.58 1.18 -3.16
C HIS A 78 -12.53 -0.14 -2.39
N ASP A 79 -11.32 -0.58 -2.07
CA ASP A 79 -11.07 -1.73 -1.19
C ASP A 79 -11.07 -1.35 0.30
N SER A 80 -11.05 -0.06 0.68
CA SER A 80 -10.76 0.38 2.06
C SER A 80 -11.86 1.28 2.63
N ALA A 81 -12.19 1.09 3.91
CA ALA A 81 -12.99 2.02 4.70
C ALA A 81 -12.07 2.74 5.70
N THR A 82 -12.15 4.08 5.78
CA THR A 82 -11.48 4.82 6.86
C THR A 82 -12.39 4.79 8.08
N ILE A 83 -11.99 4.07 9.12
CA ILE A 83 -12.74 3.98 10.39
C ILE A 83 -12.10 4.96 11.39
N PRO A 84 -12.82 5.98 11.89
CA PRO A 84 -12.36 6.82 12.99
C PRO A 84 -12.09 6.01 14.26
N GLU A 85 -11.11 6.42 15.05
CA GLU A 85 -10.78 5.77 16.33
C GLU A 85 -12.00 5.71 17.27
N GLY A 86 -12.35 4.50 17.71
CA GLY A 86 -13.34 4.27 18.79
C GLY A 86 -14.76 3.93 18.36
N ASP A 87 -15.12 4.02 17.07
CA ASP A 87 -16.49 3.75 16.62
C ASP A 87 -16.73 2.27 16.24
N LYS A 88 -17.92 1.77 16.60
CA LYS A 88 -18.42 0.47 16.13
C LYS A 88 -18.71 0.58 14.64
N PHE A 89 -17.90 -0.09 13.82
CA PHE A 89 -18.10 -0.16 12.37
C PHE A 89 -19.42 -0.86 12.02
N ASP A 90 -20.32 -0.16 11.31
CA ASP A 90 -21.57 -0.74 10.85
C ASP A 90 -21.40 -1.43 9.48
N SER A 91 -21.15 -2.73 9.53
CA SER A 91 -21.12 -3.62 8.37
C SER A 91 -22.41 -3.68 7.53
N SER A 92 -23.55 -3.21 8.07
CA SER A 92 -24.83 -3.21 7.37
C SER A 92 -24.93 -2.12 6.30
N SER A 93 -24.09 -1.09 6.40
CA SER A 93 -23.97 -0.02 5.40
C SER A 93 -23.16 -0.44 4.16
N LEU A 94 -22.36 -1.51 4.25
CA LEU A 94 -21.45 -1.91 3.18
C LEU A 94 -22.21 -2.42 1.93
N PRO A 95 -21.72 -2.11 0.71
CA PRO A 95 -22.32 -2.59 -0.53
C PRO A 95 -22.14 -4.11 -0.67
N LEU A 96 -23.19 -4.80 -1.13
CA LEU A 96 -23.16 -6.25 -1.30
C LEU A 96 -22.80 -6.69 -2.74
N ASP A 97 -22.77 -5.75 -3.67
CA ASP A 97 -22.60 -5.94 -5.11
C ASP A 97 -21.26 -5.39 -5.64
N VAL A 98 -20.31 -5.12 -4.74
CA VAL A 98 -18.97 -4.63 -5.08
C VAL A 98 -17.92 -5.58 -4.50
N TRP A 99 -16.97 -5.97 -5.33
CA TRP A 99 -15.79 -6.70 -4.86
C TRP A 99 -14.83 -5.71 -4.21
N ALA A 100 -14.73 -5.80 -2.88
CA ALA A 100 -13.91 -4.93 -2.05
C ALA A 100 -13.32 -5.75 -0.88
N PRO A 101 -12.32 -6.62 -1.16
CA PRO A 101 -11.96 -7.69 -0.25
C PRO A 101 -11.30 -7.21 1.04
N LEU A 102 -10.79 -5.98 1.10
CA LEU A 102 -10.21 -5.44 2.34
C LEU A 102 -11.27 -4.82 3.27
N LEU A 103 -12.52 -4.64 2.81
CA LEU A 103 -13.62 -4.23 3.67
C LEU A 103 -14.01 -5.33 4.67
N PRO A 104 -14.33 -4.98 5.93
CA PRO A 104 -14.70 -5.95 6.96
C PRO A 104 -16.16 -6.44 6.81
N HIS A 105 -16.44 -7.12 5.70
CA HIS A 105 -17.74 -7.75 5.47
C HIS A 105 -18.00 -8.93 6.42
N ASN A 106 -19.12 -8.89 7.14
CA ASN A 106 -19.64 -10.02 7.92
C ASN A 106 -20.77 -10.79 7.21
N THR A 107 -21.20 -10.34 6.03
CA THR A 107 -22.19 -11.05 5.20
C THR A 107 -21.52 -12.23 4.51
N GLY A 108 -22.04 -13.44 4.73
CA GLY A 108 -21.53 -14.65 4.08
C GLY A 108 -21.88 -14.75 2.60
N LEU A 109 -21.12 -15.56 1.89
CA LEU A 109 -21.42 -15.89 0.49
C LEU A 109 -22.57 -16.89 0.41
N SER A 110 -23.44 -16.74 -0.58
CA SER A 110 -24.58 -17.65 -0.84
C SER A 110 -24.29 -18.62 -1.98
N GLU A 111 -23.53 -18.19 -2.99
CA GLU A 111 -23.26 -18.97 -4.20
C GLU A 111 -21.93 -18.55 -4.82
N ILE A 112 -21.23 -19.51 -5.46
CA ILE A 112 -19.96 -19.28 -6.17
C ILE A 112 -20.03 -19.92 -7.56
N ALA A 113 -19.52 -19.22 -8.57
CA ALA A 113 -19.43 -19.70 -9.95
C ALA A 113 -18.08 -19.35 -10.58
N VAL A 114 -17.62 -20.18 -11.53
CA VAL A 114 -16.45 -19.90 -12.36
C VAL A 114 -16.89 -19.79 -13.81
N LYS A 115 -16.54 -18.70 -14.49
CA LYS A 115 -16.92 -18.50 -15.89
C LYS A 115 -15.72 -18.07 -16.71
N HIS A 116 -15.51 -18.81 -17.80
CA HIS A 116 -14.53 -18.51 -18.83
C HIS A 116 -15.14 -17.53 -19.85
N CYS A 117 -14.35 -16.56 -20.28
CA CYS A 117 -14.76 -15.51 -21.20
C CYS A 117 -13.62 -15.18 -22.17
N PHE A 118 -13.89 -15.16 -23.47
CA PHE A 118 -12.86 -14.83 -24.47
C PHE A 118 -12.56 -13.33 -24.59
N ILE A 119 -13.41 -12.48 -24.02
CA ILE A 119 -13.29 -11.02 -24.07
C ILE A 119 -12.91 -10.50 -22.68
N SER A 120 -12.13 -9.43 -22.62
CA SER A 120 -11.81 -8.78 -21.35
C SER A 120 -13.11 -8.37 -20.63
N PRO A 121 -13.32 -8.77 -19.37
CA PRO A 121 -14.48 -8.35 -18.59
C PRO A 121 -14.59 -6.82 -18.42
N LYS A 122 -13.48 -6.09 -18.56
CA LYS A 122 -13.49 -4.61 -18.56
C LYS A 122 -14.28 -4.04 -19.75
N ILE A 123 -14.33 -4.78 -20.87
CA ILE A 123 -15.02 -4.39 -22.10
C ILE A 123 -16.38 -5.08 -22.17
N ALA A 124 -16.43 -6.37 -21.83
CA ALA A 124 -17.64 -7.19 -21.93
C ALA A 124 -18.69 -6.87 -20.86
N GLY A 125 -18.29 -6.21 -19.76
CA GLY A 125 -19.18 -5.98 -18.61
C GLY A 125 -19.78 -7.30 -18.11
N ASP A 126 -21.10 -7.33 -17.97
CA ASP A 126 -21.84 -8.49 -17.47
C ASP A 126 -22.14 -9.54 -18.54
N LEU A 127 -21.74 -9.33 -19.80
CA LEU A 127 -21.92 -10.32 -20.88
C LEU A 127 -21.31 -11.68 -20.52
N CYS A 128 -20.24 -11.66 -19.73
CA CYS A 128 -19.54 -12.85 -19.27
C CYS A 128 -19.86 -13.25 -17.83
N ALA A 129 -20.78 -12.54 -17.15
CA ALA A 129 -21.28 -12.96 -15.85
C ALA A 129 -22.15 -14.22 -15.99
N PRO A 130 -22.25 -15.08 -14.97
CA PRO A 130 -23.20 -16.19 -14.99
C PRO A 130 -24.64 -15.67 -15.15
N GLU A 131 -25.50 -16.50 -15.74
CA GLU A 131 -26.91 -16.13 -15.91
C GLU A 131 -27.58 -15.91 -14.55
N SER A 132 -28.54 -14.98 -14.51
CA SER A 132 -29.31 -14.67 -13.32
C SER A 132 -30.72 -14.19 -13.69
N THR A 133 -31.69 -14.54 -12.85
CA THR A 133 -33.03 -13.97 -12.86
C THR A 133 -33.18 -12.88 -11.78
N SER A 134 -34.18 -12.00 -11.93
CA SER A 134 -34.43 -10.96 -10.93
C SER A 134 -34.81 -11.55 -9.56
N GLU A 135 -35.49 -12.69 -9.57
CA GLU A 135 -35.85 -13.46 -8.40
C GLU A 135 -34.61 -14.04 -7.70
N GLU A 136 -33.67 -14.61 -8.45
CA GLU A 136 -32.41 -15.12 -7.90
C GLU A 136 -31.55 -14.01 -7.32
N ASP A 137 -31.43 -12.87 -8.03
CA ASP A 137 -30.70 -11.72 -7.52
C ASP A 137 -31.33 -11.20 -6.21
N ALA A 138 -32.66 -11.15 -6.13
CA ALA A 138 -33.38 -10.72 -4.92
C ALA A 138 -33.18 -11.67 -3.72
N ILE A 139 -33.03 -12.98 -3.98
CA ILE A 139 -32.89 -14.00 -2.94
C ILE A 139 -31.41 -14.18 -2.54
N LYS A 140 -30.56 -14.51 -3.51
CA LYS A 140 -29.18 -14.94 -3.30
C LYS A 140 -28.18 -13.80 -3.39
N GLY A 141 -28.50 -12.75 -4.12
CA GLY A 141 -27.59 -11.66 -4.42
C GLY A 141 -27.21 -11.56 -5.87
N LYS A 142 -26.90 -10.33 -6.31
CA LYS A 142 -26.28 -10.09 -7.61
C LYS A 142 -24.91 -10.75 -7.69
N TRP A 143 -24.52 -11.15 -8.89
CA TRP A 143 -23.17 -11.65 -9.14
C TRP A 143 -22.14 -10.55 -8.94
N VAL A 144 -21.14 -10.84 -8.11
CA VAL A 144 -19.97 -10.00 -7.87
C VAL A 144 -18.75 -10.72 -8.43
N ARG A 145 -18.04 -10.07 -9.34
CA ARG A 145 -16.82 -10.60 -9.95
C ARG A 145 -15.62 -10.30 -9.07
N VAL A 146 -14.84 -11.32 -8.72
CA VAL A 146 -13.48 -11.12 -8.18
C VAL A 146 -12.65 -10.49 -9.29
N ASN A 147 -12.30 -9.20 -9.15
CA ASN A 147 -11.70 -8.41 -10.24
C ASN A 147 -10.18 -8.66 -10.37
N ARG A 148 -9.78 -9.93 -10.35
CA ARG A 148 -8.41 -10.41 -10.55
C ARG A 148 -8.44 -11.62 -11.47
N ASN A 149 -7.53 -11.64 -12.44
CA ASN A 149 -7.55 -12.64 -13.51
C ASN A 149 -6.81 -13.92 -13.06
N LEU A 150 -7.49 -15.05 -12.97
CA LEU A 150 -6.89 -16.33 -12.56
C LEU A 150 -5.76 -16.80 -13.48
N ASN A 151 -5.90 -16.57 -14.80
CA ASN A 151 -4.97 -17.08 -15.81
C ASN A 151 -4.09 -15.96 -16.40
N LEU A 152 -3.89 -14.87 -15.66
CA LEU A 152 -3.19 -13.66 -16.11
C LEU A 152 -1.84 -13.95 -16.78
N GLU A 153 -0.97 -14.69 -16.10
CA GLU A 153 0.34 -15.08 -16.63
C GLU A 153 0.30 -16.39 -17.43
N ALA A 154 -0.72 -17.22 -17.23
CA ALA A 154 -0.78 -18.55 -17.81
C ALA A 154 -1.01 -18.55 -19.32
N SER A 155 -1.86 -17.65 -19.82
CA SER A 155 -2.09 -17.49 -21.27
C SER A 155 -2.93 -16.27 -21.61
N GLN A 156 -2.38 -15.37 -22.43
CA GLN A 156 -3.09 -14.21 -22.97
C GLN A 156 -4.09 -14.57 -24.09
N VAL A 157 -3.90 -15.72 -24.76
CA VAL A 157 -4.78 -16.18 -25.85
C VAL A 157 -5.95 -17.04 -25.36
N SER A 158 -5.91 -17.47 -24.10
CA SER A 158 -6.92 -18.34 -23.50
C SER A 158 -8.08 -17.57 -22.89
N GLY A 159 -8.26 -16.28 -23.17
CA GLY A 159 -9.30 -15.46 -22.54
C GLY A 159 -9.10 -15.24 -21.04
N TRP A 160 -10.18 -15.03 -20.30
CA TRP A 160 -10.24 -14.73 -18.88
C TRP A 160 -11.07 -15.78 -18.14
N VAL A 161 -10.48 -16.42 -17.13
CA VAL A 161 -11.20 -17.25 -16.16
C VAL A 161 -11.52 -16.37 -14.96
N ASN A 162 -12.82 -16.15 -14.73
CA ASN A 162 -13.31 -15.27 -13.67
C ASN A 162 -14.05 -16.06 -12.60
N ILE A 163 -13.85 -15.66 -11.35
CA ILE A 163 -14.65 -16.15 -10.22
C ILE A 163 -15.72 -15.12 -9.91
N TYR A 164 -16.93 -15.61 -9.69
CA TYR A 164 -18.06 -14.82 -9.25
C TYR A 164 -18.58 -15.39 -7.94
N TYR A 165 -19.03 -14.52 -7.05
CA TYR A 165 -19.79 -14.92 -5.88
C TYR A 165 -21.07 -14.09 -5.76
N ARG A 166 -22.01 -14.60 -4.98
CA ARG A 166 -23.19 -13.86 -4.51
C ARG A 166 -23.11 -13.75 -2.99
N ARG A 167 -23.71 -12.69 -2.46
CA ARG A 167 -23.89 -12.48 -1.01
C ARG A 167 -25.25 -11.88 -0.75
N THR A 168 -25.86 -12.26 0.37
CA THR A 168 -27.20 -11.83 0.78
C THR A 168 -27.27 -11.70 2.29
N ARG A 169 -28.06 -10.73 2.77
CA ARG A 169 -28.35 -10.55 4.21
C ARG A 169 -29.60 -11.33 4.66
N ARG A 170 -30.26 -12.03 3.75
CA ARG A 170 -31.42 -12.87 4.05
C ARG A 170 -31.08 -13.94 5.08
N GLN A 171 -31.96 -14.10 6.06
CA GLN A 171 -31.76 -15.06 7.15
C GLN A 171 -32.14 -16.49 6.76
N ASP A 172 -32.94 -16.67 5.71
CA ASP A 172 -33.47 -17.96 5.25
C ASP A 172 -32.60 -18.63 4.16
N ILE A 173 -31.36 -18.16 3.96
CA ILE A 173 -30.45 -18.67 2.93
C ILE A 173 -29.26 -19.39 3.56
N ASN A 174 -28.94 -20.57 3.02
CA ASN A 174 -27.76 -21.33 3.39
C ASN A 174 -26.50 -20.60 2.92
N LEU A 175 -25.53 -20.45 3.82
CA LEU A 175 -24.29 -19.74 3.53
C LEU A 175 -23.12 -20.69 3.32
N VAL A 176 -22.16 -20.26 2.51
CA VAL A 176 -20.94 -20.99 2.22
C VAL A 176 -20.05 -21.04 3.46
N ILE A 177 -19.73 -22.25 3.90
CA ILE A 177 -18.90 -22.50 5.09
C ILE A 177 -17.54 -23.11 4.74
N ASN A 178 -17.38 -23.81 3.61
CA ASN A 178 -16.10 -24.40 3.21
C ASN A 178 -15.89 -24.30 1.70
N ILE A 179 -14.64 -24.27 1.26
CA ILE A 179 -14.24 -24.32 -0.14
C ILE A 179 -13.07 -25.28 -0.28
N GLN A 180 -13.05 -26.06 -1.36
CA GLN A 180 -11.92 -26.90 -1.73
C GLN A 180 -11.78 -26.96 -3.25
N LEU A 181 -10.57 -27.26 -3.73
CA LEU A 181 -10.27 -27.41 -5.15
C LEU A 181 -9.92 -28.85 -5.45
N LEU A 182 -10.64 -29.48 -6.37
CA LEU A 182 -10.47 -30.90 -6.69
C LEU A 182 -10.25 -31.12 -8.19
N PRO A 183 -9.40 -32.08 -8.58
CA PRO A 183 -9.29 -32.55 -9.96
C PRO A 183 -10.61 -33.12 -10.47
N GLN A 184 -10.74 -33.24 -11.80
CA GLN A 184 -11.97 -33.69 -12.46
C GLN A 184 -12.57 -35.00 -11.96
N LYS A 185 -11.73 -35.95 -11.52
CA LYS A 185 -12.16 -37.30 -11.11
C LYS A 185 -12.48 -37.42 -9.63
N GLU A 186 -12.22 -36.38 -8.85
CA GLU A 186 -12.37 -36.38 -7.40
C GLU A 186 -13.63 -35.62 -6.99
N ILE A 187 -14.25 -36.08 -5.91
CA ILE A 187 -15.48 -35.53 -5.33
C ILE A 187 -15.23 -35.38 -3.82
N PRO A 188 -15.79 -34.34 -3.18
CA PRO A 188 -15.73 -34.18 -1.73
C PRO A 188 -16.21 -35.42 -0.97
N SER A 189 -15.51 -35.77 0.11
CA SER A 189 -15.91 -36.81 1.05
C SER A 189 -15.93 -36.25 2.47
N PRO A 190 -17.08 -36.25 3.17
CA PRO A 190 -18.42 -36.63 2.69
C PRO A 190 -18.97 -35.64 1.63
N SER A 191 -19.89 -36.10 0.79
CA SER A 191 -20.46 -35.30 -0.31
C SER A 191 -21.58 -34.35 0.13
N ASP A 192 -22.07 -34.46 1.36
CA ASP A 192 -23.26 -33.75 1.82
C ASP A 192 -23.04 -32.23 1.89
N GLY A 193 -23.97 -31.48 1.28
CA GLY A 193 -23.95 -30.02 1.23
C GLY A 193 -22.87 -29.42 0.31
N TRP A 194 -22.10 -30.24 -0.42
CA TRP A 194 -21.10 -29.77 -1.37
C TRP A 194 -21.69 -29.54 -2.75
N HIS A 195 -21.38 -28.37 -3.30
CA HIS A 195 -21.76 -27.95 -4.63
C HIS A 195 -20.51 -27.71 -5.47
N ARG A 196 -20.48 -28.26 -6.68
CA ARG A 196 -19.44 -27.94 -7.66
C ARG A 196 -19.80 -26.63 -8.35
N ALA A 197 -18.93 -25.64 -8.27
CA ALA A 197 -19.09 -24.42 -9.06
C ALA A 197 -19.10 -24.76 -10.55
N TYR A 198 -19.91 -24.03 -11.32
CA TYR A 198 -19.90 -24.15 -12.76
C TYR A 198 -18.52 -23.78 -13.31
N GLY A 199 -18.05 -24.46 -14.36
CA GLY A 199 -16.77 -24.17 -15.03
C GLY A 199 -15.52 -24.74 -14.36
N SER A 200 -14.41 -24.75 -15.12
CA SER A 200 -13.08 -25.15 -14.64
C SER A 200 -12.25 -23.90 -14.35
N LEU A 201 -11.50 -23.91 -13.25
CA LEU A 201 -10.52 -22.86 -12.90
C LEU A 201 -9.33 -22.80 -13.87
N ARG A 202 -9.17 -23.83 -14.70
CA ARG A 202 -8.15 -23.93 -15.75
C ARG A 202 -8.78 -23.96 -17.15
N GLY A 203 -10.02 -23.48 -17.27
CA GLY A 203 -10.75 -23.44 -18.54
C GLY A 203 -9.98 -22.63 -19.59
N GLY A 204 -9.86 -23.19 -20.80
CA GLY A 204 -9.18 -22.54 -21.92
C GLY A 204 -7.65 -22.66 -21.91
N ILE A 205 -7.02 -23.09 -20.81
CA ILE A 205 -5.56 -23.14 -20.69
C ILE A 205 -5.02 -24.43 -21.35
N PRO A 206 -4.16 -24.31 -22.39
CA PRO A 206 -3.66 -25.48 -23.10
C PRO A 206 -2.89 -26.45 -22.20
N LYS A 207 -3.16 -27.75 -22.33
CA LYS A 207 -2.47 -28.85 -21.62
C LYS A 207 -2.58 -28.81 -20.09
N ALA A 208 -3.41 -27.94 -19.51
CA ALA A 208 -3.68 -27.94 -18.08
C ALA A 208 -4.86 -28.88 -17.75
N PRO A 209 -4.71 -29.86 -16.84
CA PRO A 209 -5.83 -30.70 -16.45
C PRO A 209 -6.90 -29.88 -15.71
N PRO A 210 -8.21 -30.13 -15.94
CA PRO A 210 -9.28 -29.38 -15.29
C PRO A 210 -9.20 -29.43 -13.77
N LEU A 211 -9.46 -28.29 -13.14
CA LEU A 211 -9.54 -28.13 -11.70
C LEU A 211 -10.86 -27.45 -11.37
N PHE A 212 -11.62 -28.02 -10.43
CA PHE A 212 -12.96 -27.57 -10.10
C PHE A 212 -13.01 -27.01 -8.68
N LEU A 213 -13.72 -25.89 -8.52
CA LEU A 213 -14.05 -25.33 -7.22
C LEU A 213 -15.29 -26.04 -6.67
N TRP A 214 -15.17 -26.56 -5.46
CA TRP A 214 -16.29 -27.07 -4.68
C TRP A 214 -16.49 -26.19 -3.47
N TYR A 215 -17.73 -25.89 -3.13
CA TYR A 215 -18.08 -25.13 -1.94
C TYR A 215 -19.19 -25.84 -1.16
N GLN A 216 -19.09 -25.82 0.17
CA GLN A 216 -20.08 -26.43 1.05
C GLN A 216 -20.98 -25.35 1.61
N VAL A 217 -22.29 -25.56 1.53
CA VAL A 217 -23.28 -24.70 2.20
C VAL A 217 -23.69 -25.30 3.55
N GLY A 218 -23.77 -24.45 4.57
CA GLY A 218 -24.20 -24.82 5.91
C GLY A 218 -25.68 -24.60 6.15
N LYS A 219 -26.02 -24.24 7.39
CA LYS A 219 -27.38 -23.86 7.82
C LYS A 219 -27.80 -22.53 7.20
N THR A 220 -29.09 -22.19 7.36
CA THR A 220 -29.57 -20.85 7.05
C THR A 220 -28.96 -19.82 8.01
N ALA A 221 -28.76 -18.59 7.55
CA ALA A 221 -28.15 -17.54 8.38
C ALA A 221 -28.93 -17.23 9.68
N GLY A 222 -30.24 -17.46 9.72
CA GLY A 222 -31.09 -17.27 10.90
C GLY A 222 -30.92 -18.37 11.96
N GLU A 223 -30.53 -19.58 11.55
CA GLU A 223 -30.31 -20.73 12.45
C GLU A 223 -28.89 -20.79 13.00
N MET A 224 -27.96 -20.01 12.45
CA MET A 224 -26.56 -20.00 12.87
C MET A 224 -26.37 -19.26 14.20
N THR A 225 -25.63 -19.90 15.10
CA THR A 225 -25.08 -19.26 16.30
C THR A 225 -24.05 -18.18 15.95
N HIS A 226 -23.74 -17.30 16.90
CA HIS A 226 -22.72 -16.27 16.71
C HIS A 226 -21.33 -16.84 16.35
N LEU A 227 -20.98 -18.00 16.91
CA LEU A 227 -19.73 -18.69 16.61
C LEU A 227 -19.74 -19.24 15.18
N GLU A 228 -20.82 -19.90 14.75
CA GLU A 228 -20.96 -20.41 13.38
C GLU A 228 -20.88 -19.26 12.36
N LYS A 229 -21.56 -18.13 12.63
CA LYS A 229 -21.48 -16.91 11.80
C LYS A 229 -20.07 -16.36 11.68
N SER A 230 -19.21 -16.52 12.69
CA SER A 230 -17.81 -16.07 12.62
C SER A 230 -16.94 -16.93 11.69
N GLN A 231 -17.37 -18.15 11.38
CA GLN A 231 -16.61 -19.13 10.61
C GLN A 231 -17.06 -19.25 9.15
N ILE A 232 -18.15 -18.58 8.76
CA ILE A 232 -18.61 -18.54 7.37
C ILE A 232 -17.58 -17.85 6.47
N ILE A 233 -17.60 -18.19 5.20
CA ILE A 233 -16.76 -17.54 4.20
C ILE A 233 -17.43 -16.24 3.79
N THR A 234 -16.71 -15.13 3.97
CA THR A 234 -17.21 -13.78 3.72
C THR A 234 -16.65 -13.18 2.44
N GLU A 235 -15.46 -13.62 2.00
CA GLU A 235 -14.76 -13.01 0.87
C GLU A 235 -13.86 -13.99 0.12
N LEU A 236 -13.68 -13.73 -1.17
CA LEU A 236 -12.74 -14.42 -2.06
C LEU A 236 -11.78 -13.42 -2.71
N ASP A 237 -10.52 -13.82 -2.83
CA ASP A 237 -9.47 -13.02 -3.44
C ASP A 237 -8.41 -13.92 -4.09
N LEU A 238 -7.51 -13.35 -4.90
CA LEU A 238 -6.41 -14.06 -5.53
C LEU A 238 -5.05 -13.57 -5.03
N LEU A 239 -4.16 -14.50 -4.75
CA LEU A 239 -2.74 -14.23 -4.53
C LEU A 239 -1.95 -14.69 -5.75
N TYR A 240 -1.02 -13.86 -6.21
CA TYR A 240 -0.03 -14.23 -7.22
C TYR A 240 1.33 -14.39 -6.56
N GLY A 241 2.11 -15.37 -7.02
CA GLY A 241 3.33 -15.79 -6.35
C GLY A 241 3.09 -16.82 -5.24
N ASP A 242 4.14 -17.57 -4.90
CA ASP A 242 4.08 -18.58 -3.84
C ASP A 242 4.52 -17.99 -2.49
N ASP A 243 3.70 -17.09 -1.93
CA ASP A 243 3.98 -16.41 -0.67
C ASP A 243 2.73 -16.33 0.24
N VAL A 244 2.74 -15.44 1.23
CA VAL A 244 1.63 -15.24 2.15
C VAL A 244 0.49 -14.43 1.51
N PRO A 245 -0.77 -14.83 1.72
CA PRO A 245 -1.92 -14.03 1.30
C PRO A 245 -2.08 -12.79 2.17
N TRP A 246 -2.95 -11.87 1.75
CA TRP A 246 -3.30 -10.69 2.54
C TRP A 246 -3.76 -11.07 3.96
N TYR A 247 -3.51 -10.19 4.95
CA TYR A 247 -3.85 -10.47 6.34
C TYR A 247 -5.30 -10.92 6.51
N GLY A 248 -5.49 -12.04 7.22
CA GLY A 248 -6.79 -12.65 7.47
C GLY A 248 -7.28 -13.62 6.38
N PHE A 249 -6.65 -13.64 5.21
CA PHE A 249 -6.94 -14.60 4.15
C PHE A 249 -6.11 -15.88 4.29
N GLU A 250 -6.65 -16.97 3.76
CA GLU A 250 -6.03 -18.29 3.74
C GLU A 250 -5.97 -18.79 2.29
N ARG A 251 -4.90 -19.52 1.94
CA ARG A 251 -4.75 -20.13 0.61
C ARG A 251 -5.55 -21.42 0.51
N ILE A 252 -6.14 -21.65 -0.65
CA ILE A 252 -6.82 -22.92 -0.98
C ILE A 252 -5.88 -23.75 -1.84
N HIS A 253 -5.61 -24.98 -1.41
CA HIS A 253 -4.78 -25.93 -2.14
C HIS A 253 -5.62 -26.81 -3.08
N PRO A 254 -5.06 -27.28 -4.21
CA PRO A 254 -3.77 -26.88 -4.82
C PRO A 254 -3.84 -25.49 -5.49
N PRO A 255 -2.72 -24.89 -5.96
CA PRO A 255 -2.77 -23.64 -6.70
C PRO A 255 -3.62 -23.78 -7.97
N THR A 256 -4.34 -22.72 -8.31
CA THR A 256 -5.18 -22.69 -9.52
C THR A 256 -4.29 -22.76 -10.75
N MET A 257 -3.12 -22.11 -10.71
CA MET A 257 -2.04 -22.27 -11.67
C MET A 257 -0.73 -22.55 -10.94
N PRO A 258 -0.04 -23.67 -11.22
CA PRO A 258 1.28 -23.92 -10.64
C PRO A 258 2.33 -23.01 -11.28
N GLU A 259 3.39 -22.71 -10.52
CA GLU A 259 4.55 -21.99 -11.04
C GLU A 259 5.23 -22.80 -12.15
N LYS A 260 5.60 -22.13 -13.24
CA LYS A 260 6.31 -22.75 -14.37
C LYS A 260 7.11 -21.72 -15.17
N GLY A 261 8.43 -21.81 -15.08
CA GLY A 261 9.32 -20.92 -15.84
C GLY A 261 9.19 -19.47 -15.35
N GLN A 262 8.63 -18.59 -16.17
CA GLN A 262 8.38 -17.19 -15.79
C GLN A 262 6.99 -16.98 -15.16
N VAL A 263 6.07 -17.93 -15.32
CA VAL A 263 4.70 -17.85 -14.78
C VAL A 263 4.74 -18.14 -13.28
N GLN A 264 4.28 -17.19 -12.48
CA GLN A 264 4.14 -17.33 -11.03
C GLN A 264 2.91 -18.18 -10.69
N ALA A 265 2.95 -18.83 -9.53
CA ALA A 265 1.78 -19.56 -9.04
C ALA A 265 0.61 -18.60 -8.79
N THR A 266 -0.60 -19.01 -9.14
CA THR A 266 -1.84 -18.31 -8.76
C THR A 266 -2.58 -19.14 -7.73
N TRP A 267 -3.00 -18.49 -6.64
CA TRP A 267 -3.72 -19.09 -5.54
C TRP A 267 -5.08 -18.45 -5.38
N LEU A 268 -6.12 -19.27 -5.23
CA LEU A 268 -7.38 -18.80 -4.68
C LEU A 268 -7.22 -18.65 -3.18
N THR A 269 -7.71 -17.54 -2.65
CA THR A 269 -7.67 -17.23 -1.23
C THR A 269 -9.06 -16.85 -0.74
N TYR A 270 -9.32 -17.08 0.54
CA TYR A 270 -10.62 -16.81 1.14
C TYR A 270 -10.46 -16.29 2.57
N ARG A 271 -11.47 -15.57 3.06
CA ARG A 271 -11.53 -15.10 4.45
C ARG A 271 -12.75 -15.65 5.16
N ARG A 272 -12.55 -16.09 6.41
CA ARG A 272 -13.62 -16.46 7.33
C ARG A 272 -13.96 -15.30 8.26
N GLY A 273 -15.24 -14.96 8.31
CA GLY A 273 -15.73 -13.85 9.13
C GLY A 273 -15.01 -12.52 8.85
N VAL A 274 -14.97 -11.66 9.87
CA VAL A 274 -14.21 -10.41 9.87
C VAL A 274 -12.97 -10.60 10.72
N LYS A 275 -11.78 -10.43 10.12
CA LYS A 275 -10.49 -10.47 10.83
C LYS A 275 -9.83 -9.09 10.72
N PRO A 276 -10.13 -8.16 11.65
CA PRO A 276 -9.55 -6.83 11.60
C PRO A 276 -8.04 -6.89 11.87
N PRO A 277 -7.21 -6.12 11.14
CA PRO A 277 -5.78 -6.03 11.42
C PRO A 277 -5.55 -5.39 12.80
N PRO A 278 -4.62 -5.89 13.62
CA PRO A 278 -4.28 -5.24 14.88
C PRO A 278 -3.68 -3.85 14.60
N ARG A 279 -4.08 -2.86 15.40
CA ARG A 279 -3.60 -1.47 15.27
C ARG A 279 -2.28 -1.29 16.03
N ALA A 280 -1.46 -0.37 15.52
CA ALA A 280 -0.24 0.03 16.21
C ALA A 280 -0.58 0.76 17.53
N PRO A 281 0.07 0.43 18.65
CA PRO A 281 -0.02 1.27 19.85
C PRO A 281 0.59 2.66 19.58
N PRO A 282 0.15 3.69 20.32
CA PRO A 282 0.78 5.01 20.26
C PRO A 282 2.27 4.95 20.56
N LEU A 283 3.07 5.64 19.74
CA LEU A 283 4.51 5.70 19.93
C LEU A 283 4.84 6.48 21.20
N HIS A 284 5.67 5.88 22.06
CA HIS A 284 6.11 6.50 23.28
C HIS A 284 7.52 6.07 23.66
N PHE A 285 8.23 6.96 24.34
CA PHE A 285 9.48 6.61 25.00
C PHE A 285 9.22 5.60 26.11
N SER A 286 10.21 4.76 26.40
CA SER A 286 10.25 3.99 27.64
C SER A 286 10.28 4.90 28.88
N HIS A 287 9.95 4.35 30.05
CA HIS A 287 10.11 5.06 31.33
C HIS A 287 11.56 5.51 31.61
N SER A 288 12.55 4.92 30.93
CA SER A 288 13.95 5.35 30.98
C SER A 288 14.30 6.50 30.03
N GLY A 289 13.32 7.03 29.29
CA GLY A 289 13.54 8.10 28.31
C GLY A 289 14.23 7.64 27.03
N ARG A 290 14.13 6.35 26.68
CA ARG A 290 14.71 5.75 25.46
C ARG A 290 13.65 5.38 24.44
N PHE A 291 13.97 5.55 23.15
CA PHE A 291 13.18 5.14 21.99
C PHE A 291 14.13 4.74 20.85
N LYS A 292 13.90 3.60 20.20
CA LYS A 292 14.77 3.07 19.15
C LYS A 292 14.04 2.88 17.83
N ILE A 293 14.66 3.36 16.75
CA ILE A 293 14.16 3.25 15.38
C ILE A 293 15.12 2.37 14.57
N LEU A 294 14.58 1.38 13.86
CA LEU A 294 15.31 0.64 12.83
C LEU A 294 14.86 1.11 11.45
N GLN A 295 15.78 1.65 10.65
CA GLN A 295 15.54 2.05 9.28
C GLN A 295 15.90 0.88 8.34
N VAL A 296 14.96 0.52 7.48
CA VAL A 296 15.09 -0.50 6.44
C VAL A 296 14.76 0.15 5.10
N ALA A 297 15.66 0.05 4.13
CA ALA A 297 15.45 0.65 2.82
C ALA A 297 15.60 -0.40 1.72
N ASP A 298 14.95 -0.14 0.58
CA ASP A 298 15.24 -0.81 -0.68
C ASP A 298 15.03 -2.34 -0.59
N LEU A 299 13.83 -2.75 -0.19
CA LEU A 299 13.46 -4.17 -0.12
C LEU A 299 13.45 -4.80 -1.52
N HIS A 300 12.92 -4.09 -2.52
CA HIS A 300 12.81 -4.59 -3.89
C HIS A 300 12.14 -5.97 -3.96
N PHE A 301 11.01 -6.15 -3.27
CA PHE A 301 10.27 -7.41 -3.34
C PHE A 301 9.45 -7.49 -4.64
N SER A 302 9.28 -8.70 -5.14
CA SER A 302 8.55 -8.99 -6.38
C SER A 302 7.31 -9.85 -6.09
N VAL A 303 6.49 -10.12 -7.10
CA VAL A 303 5.40 -11.11 -6.99
C VAL A 303 5.99 -12.51 -6.70
N SER A 304 7.09 -12.88 -7.37
CA SER A 304 7.86 -14.10 -7.07
C SER A 304 8.49 -14.07 -5.67
N GLN A 305 9.09 -15.16 -5.22
CA GLN A 305 9.88 -15.19 -3.98
C GLN A 305 11.23 -14.42 -4.05
N GLY A 306 11.50 -13.75 -5.17
CA GLY A 306 12.68 -12.92 -5.37
C GLY A 306 13.90 -13.69 -5.86
N LYS A 307 14.78 -12.99 -6.58
CA LYS A 307 16.09 -13.50 -7.02
C LYS A 307 17.18 -12.72 -6.33
N CYS A 308 18.14 -13.45 -5.75
CA CYS A 308 19.27 -12.82 -5.10
C CYS A 308 20.12 -12.03 -6.09
N ARG A 309 20.57 -10.84 -5.67
CA ARG A 309 21.50 -10.00 -6.42
C ARG A 309 22.77 -9.77 -5.60
N ASP A 310 23.90 -9.74 -6.31
CA ASP A 310 25.20 -9.27 -5.81
C ASP A 310 25.64 -9.91 -4.47
N THR A 311 25.45 -11.22 -4.33
CA THR A 311 25.80 -12.00 -3.13
C THR A 311 26.62 -13.23 -3.48
N ILE A 312 27.42 -13.70 -2.52
CA ILE A 312 28.19 -14.95 -2.61
C ILE A 312 27.44 -16.16 -2.05
N LEU A 313 26.22 -15.97 -1.54
CA LEU A 313 25.38 -17.05 -1.05
C LEU A 313 25.08 -18.03 -2.20
N ASP A 314 25.33 -19.31 -1.99
CA ASP A 314 25.07 -20.38 -2.96
C ASP A 314 24.66 -21.67 -2.21
N PRO A 315 23.45 -22.23 -2.47
CA PRO A 315 22.41 -21.66 -3.32
C PRO A 315 21.74 -20.45 -2.65
N CYS A 316 21.37 -19.45 -3.46
CA CYS A 316 20.56 -18.31 -3.00
C CYS A 316 19.23 -18.29 -3.75
N GLU A 317 18.24 -18.92 -3.12
CA GLU A 317 16.86 -19.00 -3.62
C GLU A 317 15.93 -18.22 -2.68
N ALA A 318 14.84 -17.68 -3.22
CA ALA A 318 13.83 -16.93 -2.45
C ALA A 318 14.43 -15.75 -1.65
N SER A 319 15.04 -14.78 -2.35
CA SER A 319 15.71 -13.64 -1.71
C SER A 319 14.82 -12.81 -0.79
N ASP A 320 13.51 -12.78 -1.04
CA ASP A 320 12.55 -12.09 -0.16
C ASP A 320 12.47 -12.78 1.21
N ASN A 321 12.50 -14.12 1.24
CA ASN A 321 12.50 -14.92 2.48
C ASN A 321 13.81 -14.78 3.26
N ILE A 322 14.94 -14.76 2.56
CA ILE A 322 16.26 -14.53 3.18
C ILE A 322 16.29 -13.12 3.79
N THR A 323 15.84 -12.11 3.05
CA THR A 323 15.74 -10.72 3.53
C THR A 323 14.82 -10.61 4.74
N ARG A 324 13.63 -11.25 4.71
CA ARG A 324 12.70 -11.29 5.85
C ARG A 324 13.36 -11.89 7.09
N SER A 325 14.11 -12.97 6.91
CA SER A 325 14.81 -13.66 8.00
C SER A 325 15.92 -12.79 8.60
N LEU A 326 16.68 -12.11 7.74
CA LEU A 326 17.70 -11.15 8.14
C LEU A 326 17.10 -9.99 8.95
N ILE A 327 16.04 -9.35 8.44
CA ILE A 327 15.34 -8.27 9.16
C ILE A 327 14.84 -8.78 10.52
N SER A 328 14.27 -9.99 10.56
CA SER A 328 13.78 -10.60 11.81
C SER A 328 14.91 -10.81 12.82
N ALA A 329 16.09 -11.27 12.37
CA ALA A 329 17.27 -11.44 13.23
C ALA A 329 17.78 -10.10 13.79
N VAL A 330 17.80 -9.05 12.95
CA VAL A 330 18.19 -7.70 13.37
C VAL A 330 17.18 -7.14 14.36
N ILE A 331 15.88 -7.31 14.13
CA ILE A 331 14.83 -6.91 15.07
C ILE A 331 15.00 -7.61 16.43
N ASN A 332 15.24 -8.92 16.44
CA ASN A 332 15.43 -9.68 17.69
C ASN A 332 16.65 -9.19 18.49
N THR A 333 17.69 -8.74 17.78
CA THR A 333 18.92 -8.23 18.38
C THR A 333 18.75 -6.79 18.87
N GLU A 334 18.21 -5.92 18.02
CA GLU A 334 18.12 -4.49 18.27
C GLU A 334 16.94 -4.11 19.16
N LYS A 335 15.83 -4.85 19.08
CA LYS A 335 14.55 -4.59 19.74
C LYS A 335 14.08 -3.14 19.52
N PRO A 336 13.84 -2.73 18.26
CA PRO A 336 13.35 -1.40 17.96
C PRO A 336 11.91 -1.19 18.46
N ASP A 337 11.59 0.05 18.83
CA ASP A 337 10.22 0.48 19.16
C ASP A 337 9.42 0.84 17.89
N LEU A 338 10.12 1.15 16.79
CA LEU A 338 9.56 1.50 15.48
C LEU A 338 10.48 1.00 14.36
N VAL A 339 9.88 0.45 13.30
CA VAL A 339 10.59 0.19 12.02
C VAL A 339 10.12 1.18 10.96
N ILE A 340 11.07 1.75 10.21
CA ILE A 340 10.78 2.67 9.11
C ILE A 340 11.24 2.06 7.80
N PHE A 341 10.32 1.82 6.87
CA PHE A 341 10.61 1.44 5.49
C PHE A 341 10.82 2.69 4.63
N SER A 342 12.08 3.02 4.29
CA SER A 342 12.42 4.28 3.62
C SER A 342 12.43 4.21 2.08
N GLY A 343 11.39 3.63 1.49
CA GLY A 343 11.15 3.54 0.04
C GLY A 343 11.64 2.25 -0.63
N ASP A 344 11.16 2.04 -1.85
CA ASP A 344 11.40 0.88 -2.72
C ASP A 344 11.08 -0.45 -2.00
N GLN A 345 9.85 -0.53 -1.48
CA GLN A 345 9.35 -1.80 -0.96
C GLN A 345 9.13 -2.81 -2.09
N LEU A 346 8.65 -2.34 -3.23
CA LEU A 346 8.45 -3.11 -4.46
C LEU A 346 9.67 -2.92 -5.39
N ASN A 347 10.04 -3.98 -6.12
CA ASN A 347 11.16 -3.93 -7.07
C ASN A 347 10.82 -3.10 -8.32
N GLY A 348 9.55 -3.00 -8.67
CA GLY A 348 9.15 -2.54 -10.00
C GLY A 348 9.75 -3.42 -11.10
N GLN A 349 10.12 -2.78 -12.22
CA GLN A 349 10.84 -3.39 -13.35
C GLN A 349 10.12 -4.61 -13.96
N GLY A 350 8.78 -4.60 -13.99
CA GLY A 350 7.94 -5.68 -14.52
C GLY A 350 7.82 -6.90 -13.60
N THR A 351 8.38 -6.86 -12.38
CA THR A 351 8.35 -8.00 -11.45
C THR A 351 7.37 -7.79 -10.29
N SER A 352 6.85 -6.58 -10.12
CA SER A 352 5.90 -6.19 -9.07
C SER A 352 4.53 -5.84 -9.66
N TRP A 353 4.18 -6.47 -10.78
CA TRP A 353 2.97 -6.21 -11.58
C TRP A 353 1.65 -6.37 -10.82
N ASP A 354 1.67 -7.05 -9.68
CA ASP A 354 0.58 -7.04 -8.71
C ASP A 354 1.05 -6.55 -7.33
N PRO A 355 1.00 -5.23 -7.08
CA PRO A 355 1.42 -4.65 -5.81
C PRO A 355 0.72 -5.26 -4.59
N LYS A 356 -0.54 -5.68 -4.71
CA LYS A 356 -1.28 -6.27 -3.59
C LYS A 356 -0.64 -7.56 -3.06
N SER A 357 -0.14 -8.44 -3.93
CA SER A 357 0.57 -9.66 -3.52
C SER A 357 1.92 -9.33 -2.86
N VAL A 358 2.61 -8.27 -3.30
CA VAL A 358 3.87 -7.83 -2.69
C VAL A 358 3.63 -7.15 -1.34
N LEU A 359 2.62 -6.28 -1.25
CA LEU A 359 2.24 -5.57 -0.04
C LEU A 359 1.76 -6.53 1.07
N ALA A 360 1.19 -7.68 0.70
CA ALA A 360 0.83 -8.72 1.66
C ALA A 360 2.05 -9.30 2.43
N LYS A 361 3.26 -9.24 1.85
CA LYS A 361 4.46 -9.89 2.40
C LYS A 361 5.56 -8.95 2.90
N PHE A 362 5.72 -7.74 2.37
CA PHE A 362 6.91 -6.91 2.64
C PHE A 362 7.11 -6.58 4.13
N ALA A 363 6.02 -6.30 4.86
CA ALA A 363 6.05 -5.94 6.28
C ALA A 363 5.93 -7.15 7.22
N ARG A 364 6.00 -8.40 6.74
CA ARG A 364 5.76 -9.58 7.60
C ARG A 364 6.80 -9.73 8.70
N ALA A 365 8.06 -9.37 8.44
CA ALA A 365 9.12 -9.40 9.45
C ALA A 365 8.79 -8.56 10.69
N VAL A 366 8.07 -7.44 10.53
CA VAL A 366 7.71 -6.53 11.62
C VAL A 366 6.33 -6.86 12.21
N THR A 367 5.36 -7.17 11.33
CA THR A 367 3.98 -7.43 11.75
C THR A 367 3.83 -8.71 12.56
N ASP A 368 4.61 -9.75 12.27
CA ASP A 368 4.61 -11.00 13.05
C ASP A 368 5.17 -10.82 14.46
N GLN A 369 5.97 -9.78 14.68
CA GLN A 369 6.57 -9.47 15.98
C GLN A 369 5.81 -8.38 16.74
N GLY A 370 4.69 -7.89 16.18
CA GLY A 370 3.88 -6.86 16.83
C GLY A 370 4.51 -5.47 16.85
N ILE A 371 5.44 -5.19 15.95
CA ILE A 371 6.21 -3.95 15.96
C ILE A 371 5.51 -2.90 15.07
N PRO A 372 5.24 -1.69 15.60
CA PRO A 372 4.77 -0.57 14.80
C PRO A 372 5.72 -0.25 13.65
N TRP A 373 5.17 0.09 12.49
CA TRP A 373 5.98 0.49 11.35
C TRP A 373 5.38 1.65 10.56
N ALA A 374 6.27 2.41 9.94
CA ALA A 374 5.95 3.50 9.03
C ALA A 374 6.68 3.29 7.69
N ALA A 375 6.19 3.91 6.62
CA ALA A 375 6.79 3.80 5.29
C ALA A 375 6.68 5.10 4.48
N VAL A 376 7.67 5.32 3.62
CA VAL A 376 7.61 6.28 2.51
C VAL A 376 7.77 5.53 1.20
N PHE A 377 7.24 6.08 0.12
CA PHE A 377 7.42 5.54 -1.22
C PHE A 377 8.79 5.90 -1.79
N GLY A 378 9.33 4.99 -2.59
CA GLY A 378 10.46 5.21 -3.47
C GLY A 378 10.04 5.30 -4.94
N ASN A 379 11.04 5.38 -5.82
CA ASN A 379 10.82 5.53 -7.25
C ASN A 379 10.39 4.24 -7.94
N HIS A 380 10.68 3.07 -7.36
CA HIS A 380 10.28 1.78 -7.93
C HIS A 380 8.88 1.33 -7.50
N ASP A 381 8.32 1.93 -6.44
CA ASP A 381 7.04 1.49 -5.87
C ASP A 381 5.86 1.69 -6.82
N GLU A 382 5.93 2.63 -7.77
CA GLU A 382 4.88 2.88 -8.76
C GLU A 382 5.28 2.54 -10.22
N ASP A 383 6.38 1.80 -10.40
CA ASP A 383 6.81 1.34 -11.74
C ASP A 383 5.77 0.43 -12.41
N ASP A 384 5.12 -0.41 -11.62
CA ASP A 384 4.21 -1.46 -12.09
C ASP A 384 2.86 -1.43 -11.38
N GLY A 385 1.79 -1.74 -12.11
CA GLY A 385 0.49 -2.08 -11.52
C GLY A 385 -0.29 -0.89 -10.96
N LEU A 386 -0.31 -0.75 -9.64
CA LEU A 386 -1.14 0.22 -8.89
C LEU A 386 -0.33 1.48 -8.55
N GLY A 387 -0.98 2.65 -8.56
CA GLY A 387 -0.36 3.90 -8.15
C GLY A 387 -0.24 4.05 -6.62
N LYS A 388 0.49 5.07 -6.18
CA LYS A 388 0.70 5.36 -4.75
C LYS A 388 -0.61 5.58 -3.96
N GLU A 389 -1.64 6.16 -4.57
CA GLU A 389 -2.94 6.41 -3.90
C GLU A 389 -3.68 5.11 -3.57
N GLU A 390 -3.66 4.11 -4.44
CA GLU A 390 -4.24 2.81 -4.13
C GLU A 390 -3.39 2.05 -3.11
N GLN A 391 -2.07 2.08 -3.28
CA GLN A 391 -1.15 1.37 -2.39
C GLN A 391 -1.19 1.91 -0.95
N ILE A 392 -1.26 3.24 -0.74
CA ILE A 392 -1.31 3.82 0.61
C ILE A 392 -2.58 3.38 1.36
N MET A 393 -3.70 3.23 0.66
CA MET A 393 -4.94 2.74 1.27
C MET A 393 -4.80 1.28 1.70
N MET A 394 -4.10 0.46 0.91
CA MET A 394 -3.80 -0.92 1.28
C MET A 394 -2.82 -0.99 2.47
N MET A 395 -1.74 -0.20 2.46
CA MET A 395 -0.76 -0.15 3.55
C MET A 395 -1.36 0.25 4.89
N LYS A 396 -2.38 1.13 4.91
CA LYS A 396 -3.12 1.53 6.11
C LYS A 396 -3.90 0.39 6.77
N GLU A 397 -4.29 -0.61 5.99
CA GLU A 397 -5.07 -1.77 6.43
C GLU A 397 -4.19 -2.99 6.76
N LEU A 398 -2.86 -2.80 6.80
CA LEU A 398 -1.94 -3.83 7.28
C LEU A 398 -1.76 -3.74 8.81
N PRO A 399 -1.50 -4.89 9.48
CA PRO A 399 -1.22 -4.94 10.90
C PRO A 399 -0.13 -3.95 11.32
N TYR A 400 -0.32 -3.26 12.45
CA TYR A 400 0.66 -2.35 13.06
C TYR A 400 1.17 -1.21 12.17
N SER A 401 0.45 -0.89 11.09
CA SER A 401 0.77 0.23 10.20
C SER A 401 0.47 1.56 10.87
N LEU A 402 1.42 2.51 10.76
CA LEU A 402 1.29 3.93 11.11
C LEU A 402 1.28 4.82 9.87
N VAL A 403 1.18 4.22 8.67
CA VAL A 403 1.18 4.95 7.41
C VAL A 403 -0.08 5.80 7.31
N GLU A 404 0.07 7.05 6.85
CA GLU A 404 -1.06 7.91 6.53
C GLU A 404 -0.93 8.48 5.12
N ARG A 405 -2.06 8.72 4.45
CA ARG A 405 -2.07 9.38 3.14
C ARG A 405 -1.51 10.81 3.21
N GLY A 406 -1.75 11.49 4.33
CA GLY A 406 -1.44 12.89 4.47
C GLY A 406 -2.46 13.84 3.82
N PRO A 407 -2.24 15.15 3.96
CA PRO A 407 -3.08 16.20 3.40
C PRO A 407 -3.19 16.13 1.85
N LYS A 408 -4.36 16.46 1.31
CA LYS A 408 -4.63 16.41 -0.15
C LYS A 408 -4.01 17.55 -0.94
N ASP A 409 -3.67 18.64 -0.25
CA ASP A 409 -3.11 19.86 -0.79
C ASP A 409 -1.58 19.90 -0.79
N VAL A 410 -0.93 18.88 -0.21
CA VAL A 410 0.52 18.66 -0.33
C VAL A 410 0.80 17.73 -1.52
N HIS A 411 1.80 18.08 -2.33
CA HIS A 411 2.21 17.28 -3.49
C HIS A 411 2.76 15.91 -3.05
N GLY A 412 2.40 14.86 -3.78
CA GLY A 412 2.79 13.48 -3.47
C GLY A 412 1.79 12.78 -2.55
N VAL A 413 2.08 11.52 -2.22
CA VAL A 413 1.22 10.64 -1.42
C VAL A 413 2.04 10.05 -0.27
N GLY A 414 1.50 10.04 0.94
CA GLY A 414 2.26 9.53 2.10
C GLY A 414 3.09 10.61 2.79
N ASN A 415 2.63 11.86 2.77
CA ASN A 415 3.24 12.95 3.51
C ASN A 415 2.58 13.07 4.91
N TYR A 416 3.22 12.62 5.97
CA TYR A 416 2.61 12.60 7.31
C TYR A 416 3.60 12.79 8.44
N VAL A 417 3.07 12.98 9.65
CA VAL A 417 3.86 13.27 10.85
C VAL A 417 3.44 12.33 11.97
N LEU A 418 4.42 11.63 12.53
CA LEU A 418 4.22 10.84 13.74
C LEU A 418 4.88 11.54 14.94
N LYS A 419 4.21 11.47 16.09
CA LYS A 419 4.68 12.05 17.34
C LYS A 419 5.01 10.93 18.30
N VAL A 420 6.17 11.01 18.93
CA VAL A 420 6.54 10.10 20.02
C VAL A 420 6.34 10.82 21.35
N LEU A 421 5.58 10.17 22.23
CA LEU A 421 5.09 10.76 23.46
C LEU A 421 5.90 10.28 24.67
N SER A 422 5.79 10.97 25.80
CA SER A 422 6.34 10.49 27.07
C SER A 422 5.62 9.21 27.54
N ALA A 423 6.34 8.38 28.31
CA ALA A 423 5.80 7.14 28.86
C ALA A 423 4.64 7.42 29.83
N ASP A 424 4.80 8.49 30.62
CA ASP A 424 3.90 8.87 31.70
C ASP A 424 2.51 9.33 31.20
N SER A 425 1.61 9.56 32.14
CA SER A 425 0.22 9.93 31.86
C SER A 425 0.05 11.29 31.19
N SER A 426 1.04 12.18 31.23
CA SER A 426 0.98 13.49 30.56
C SER A 426 1.00 13.36 29.04
N LYS A 427 1.55 12.27 28.49
CA LYS A 427 1.70 12.04 27.05
C LYS A 427 2.32 13.25 26.35
N THR A 428 3.36 13.81 26.98
CA THR A 428 4.07 14.98 26.46
C THR A 428 4.75 14.63 25.15
N HIS A 429 4.67 15.50 24.14
CA HIS A 429 5.32 15.30 22.85
C HIS A 429 6.82 15.55 22.96
N LEU A 430 7.64 14.54 22.66
CA LEU A 430 9.09 14.55 22.91
C LEU A 430 9.96 14.32 21.65
N LEU A 431 9.38 13.85 20.54
CA LEU A 431 10.10 13.67 19.27
C LEU A 431 9.11 13.70 18.10
N THR A 432 9.46 14.44 17.06
CA THR A 432 8.69 14.51 15.80
C THR A 432 9.35 13.64 14.72
N LEU A 433 8.57 12.83 14.00
CA LEU A 433 9.01 12.07 12.85
C LEU A 433 8.25 12.52 11.60
N TYR A 434 8.95 13.07 10.61
CA TYR A 434 8.40 13.50 9.33
C TYR A 434 8.59 12.43 8.27
N PHE A 435 7.54 12.15 7.49
CA PHE A 435 7.58 11.22 6.36
C PHE A 435 7.11 11.97 5.12
N LEU A 436 7.92 11.99 4.07
CA LEU A 436 7.64 12.76 2.86
C LEU A 436 7.78 11.91 1.59
N ASP A 437 6.93 12.19 0.61
CA ASP A 437 7.05 11.66 -0.75
C ASP A 437 8.05 12.50 -1.54
N SER A 438 9.21 11.91 -1.85
CA SER A 438 10.23 12.55 -2.67
C SER A 438 9.90 12.55 -4.17
N GLY A 439 8.77 11.95 -4.57
CA GLY A 439 8.43 11.71 -5.96
C GLY A 439 9.15 10.48 -6.52
N SER A 440 9.08 10.32 -7.86
CA SER A 440 9.67 9.18 -8.58
C SER A 440 10.58 9.70 -9.70
N TYR A 441 10.16 9.62 -10.97
CA TYR A 441 10.94 10.12 -12.10
C TYR A 441 10.33 11.39 -12.70
N SER A 442 11.17 12.40 -12.98
CA SER A 442 10.75 13.68 -13.57
C SER A 442 10.87 13.71 -15.09
N LYS A 443 11.80 12.93 -15.66
CA LYS A 443 12.06 12.85 -17.11
C LYS A 443 12.49 11.45 -17.51
N GLY A 444 12.14 11.05 -18.72
CA GLY A 444 12.61 9.81 -19.34
C GLY A 444 12.11 9.69 -20.78
N TRP A 445 12.35 8.54 -21.38
CA TRP A 445 11.90 8.21 -22.72
C TRP A 445 11.42 6.76 -22.75
N PHE A 446 10.48 6.44 -23.64
CA PHE A 446 10.06 5.05 -23.84
C PHE A 446 11.00 4.39 -24.86
N ASN A 447 11.55 3.23 -24.51
CA ASN A 447 12.29 2.43 -25.46
C ASN A 447 11.36 1.80 -26.51
N TRP A 448 11.92 1.14 -27.52
CA TRP A 448 11.15 0.53 -28.61
C TRP A 448 10.09 -0.49 -28.11
N PHE A 449 10.33 -1.13 -26.98
CA PHE A 449 9.43 -2.11 -26.38
C PHE A 449 8.39 -1.48 -25.42
N GLY A 450 8.34 -0.14 -25.34
CA GLY A 450 7.39 0.58 -24.50
C GLY A 450 7.76 0.63 -23.02
N TYR A 451 8.99 0.23 -22.64
CA TYR A 451 9.47 0.41 -21.26
C TYR A 451 9.99 1.84 -21.08
N PHE A 452 9.58 2.49 -20.00
CA PHE A 452 10.08 3.80 -19.61
C PHE A 452 11.54 3.69 -19.12
N VAL A 453 12.42 4.50 -19.70
CA VAL A 453 13.83 4.63 -19.32
C VAL A 453 14.01 6.01 -18.69
N PRO A 454 14.18 6.08 -17.36
CA PRO A 454 14.30 7.35 -16.65
C PRO A 454 15.64 8.03 -16.94
N THR A 455 15.64 9.36 -16.89
CA THR A 455 16.83 10.22 -17.11
C THR A 455 17.02 11.28 -16.02
N ALA A 456 16.01 11.50 -15.17
CA ALA A 456 16.08 12.36 -14.00
C ALA A 456 15.00 11.97 -12.98
N TYR A 457 15.33 12.10 -11.69
CA TYR A 457 14.40 11.95 -10.58
C TYR A 457 13.56 13.21 -10.33
N ASP A 458 12.37 13.03 -9.75
CA ASP A 458 11.54 14.13 -9.22
C ASP A 458 12.04 14.57 -7.84
N TRP A 459 11.46 15.64 -7.30
CA TRP A 459 11.89 16.21 -6.02
C TRP A 459 10.73 16.76 -5.21
N ILE A 460 10.98 17.00 -3.92
CA ILE A 460 10.03 17.61 -2.99
C ILE A 460 9.79 19.07 -3.40
N ARG A 461 8.53 19.42 -3.69
CA ARG A 461 8.15 20.78 -4.12
C ARG A 461 7.62 21.60 -2.93
N PRO A 462 8.28 22.70 -2.54
CA PRO A 462 7.77 23.62 -1.56
C PRO A 462 6.67 24.51 -2.18
N ARG A 463 5.39 24.14 -2.00
CA ARG A 463 4.37 25.15 -1.64
C ARG A 463 4.56 25.51 -0.16
N PRO A 464 4.06 26.61 0.43
CA PRO A 464 4.57 27.08 1.72
C PRO A 464 4.22 26.10 2.83
N TYR A 465 5.07 25.08 2.97
CA TYR A 465 5.31 24.31 4.15
C TYR A 465 5.79 25.35 5.15
N ASN A 466 4.86 25.81 5.98
CA ASN A 466 5.14 26.72 7.06
C ASN A 466 5.14 25.84 8.32
N PRO A 467 6.27 25.24 8.72
CA PRO A 467 6.35 24.33 9.86
C PRO A 467 5.97 24.96 11.21
N ASP A 468 5.51 26.22 11.22
CA ASP A 468 5.29 27.02 12.41
C ASP A 468 3.84 27.12 12.88
N THR A 469 2.90 26.49 12.21
CA THR A 469 1.58 26.33 12.82
C THR A 469 1.10 24.91 12.65
N GLY A 470 0.79 24.25 13.76
CA GLY A 470 0.04 23.00 13.80
C GLY A 470 -1.32 22.99 13.11
N LYS A 471 -1.59 23.94 12.21
CA LYS A 471 -2.80 24.08 11.44
C LYS A 471 -2.75 23.26 10.14
N ASP A 472 -1.58 22.82 9.71
CA ASP A 472 -1.40 22.21 8.38
C ASP A 472 -1.47 20.66 8.38
N PHE A 473 -1.77 20.04 9.53
CA PHE A 473 -1.97 18.59 9.63
C PHE A 473 -3.12 18.22 10.58
N GLY A 474 -4.29 17.89 10.00
CA GLY A 474 -5.35 17.06 10.59
C GLY A 474 -6.20 17.65 11.74
N HIS A 475 -7.49 17.27 11.75
CA HIS A 475 -8.54 17.76 12.66
C HIS A 475 -8.33 17.52 14.18
N SER A 476 -7.28 16.80 14.58
CA SER A 476 -6.94 16.57 15.99
C SER A 476 -6.44 17.82 16.74
N TRP A 477 -6.21 18.95 16.04
CA TRP A 477 -5.77 20.21 16.66
C TRP A 477 -6.91 21.13 17.12
N ASN A 478 -8.15 20.95 16.65
CA ASN A 478 -9.18 22.00 16.79
C ASN A 478 -9.82 22.16 18.18
N ASN A 479 -9.61 21.25 19.13
CA ASN A 479 -10.26 21.35 20.46
C ASN A 479 -9.38 21.92 21.59
N ARG A 480 -8.19 22.45 21.29
CA ARG A 480 -7.34 23.09 22.32
C ARG A 480 -6.79 24.48 21.96
N GLN A 481 -7.22 25.09 20.85
CA GLN A 481 -6.73 26.43 20.47
C GLN A 481 -7.44 27.61 21.15
N ASN A 482 -8.50 27.40 21.94
CA ASN A 482 -9.26 28.50 22.57
C ASN A 482 -9.24 28.54 24.12
N GLN A 483 -8.25 27.93 24.78
CA GLN A 483 -7.96 28.26 26.17
C GLN A 483 -6.54 28.84 26.27
N VAL A 484 -6.44 30.13 25.96
CA VAL A 484 -5.29 30.95 26.33
C VAL A 484 -5.31 31.10 27.85
N ILE A 485 -4.59 30.23 28.55
CA ILE A 485 -4.16 30.46 29.93
C ILE A 485 -2.83 31.23 29.83
N PRO A 486 -2.72 32.49 30.31
CA PRO A 486 -1.59 33.37 29.98
C PRO A 486 -0.21 33.02 30.55
N ASP A 487 -0.01 31.90 31.28
CA ASP A 487 1.23 31.65 32.06
C ASP A 487 1.88 30.26 31.89
N LEU A 488 1.50 29.47 30.89
CA LEU A 488 2.26 28.25 30.56
C LEU A 488 3.36 28.57 29.54
N LYS A 489 4.63 28.54 30.00
CA LYS A 489 5.82 28.53 29.13
C LYS A 489 5.57 27.61 27.94
N ARG A 490 5.67 28.14 26.72
CA ARG A 490 5.63 27.34 25.49
C ARG A 490 6.75 26.31 25.57
N LEU A 491 6.41 25.03 25.75
CA LEU A 491 7.37 23.94 25.69
C LEU A 491 8.12 24.03 24.36
N ALA A 492 9.44 23.82 24.40
CA ALA A 492 10.26 23.84 23.19
C ALA A 492 9.72 22.83 22.16
N LYS A 493 9.76 23.16 20.87
CA LYS A 493 9.58 22.18 19.80
C LYS A 493 10.63 21.08 20.02
N PRO A 494 10.21 19.80 20.10
CA PRO A 494 11.14 18.71 20.30
C PRO A 494 12.03 18.51 19.08
N ASN A 495 13.14 17.80 19.26
CA ASN A 495 13.96 17.33 18.15
C ASN A 495 13.12 16.57 17.12
N ALA A 496 13.54 16.62 15.86
CA ALA A 496 12.88 15.92 14.77
C ALA A 496 13.83 15.08 13.91
N LEU A 497 13.28 14.01 13.34
CA LEU A 497 13.87 13.21 12.28
C LEU A 497 12.96 13.25 11.06
N MET A 498 13.54 13.20 9.86
CA MET A 498 12.78 13.23 8.61
C MET A 498 13.17 12.07 7.71
N PHE A 499 12.21 11.45 7.03
CA PHE A 499 12.42 10.31 6.15
C PHE A 499 11.75 10.56 4.80
N PHE A 500 12.51 10.34 3.73
CA PHE A 500 12.03 10.30 2.35
C PHE A 500 13.03 9.51 1.52
N HIS A 501 12.62 8.99 0.38
CA HIS A 501 13.43 8.00 -0.32
C HIS A 501 14.60 8.59 -1.09
N ILE A 502 14.34 9.49 -2.05
CA ILE A 502 15.36 10.06 -2.95
C ILE A 502 16.13 11.16 -2.20
N PRO A 503 17.46 11.05 -2.08
CA PRO A 503 18.25 12.00 -1.31
C PRO A 503 18.25 13.40 -1.94
N LEU A 504 18.43 14.42 -1.10
CA LEU A 504 18.63 15.79 -1.57
C LEU A 504 20.03 15.97 -2.19
N PRO A 505 20.22 16.96 -3.10
CA PRO A 505 21.55 17.33 -3.61
C PRO A 505 22.59 17.57 -2.51
N GLU A 506 22.16 18.14 -1.38
CA GLU A 506 23.00 18.45 -0.23
C GLU A 506 23.63 17.21 0.40
N SER A 507 23.05 16.02 0.22
CA SER A 507 23.61 14.75 0.69
C SER A 507 24.99 14.45 0.08
N TYR A 508 25.27 15.05 -1.07
CA TYR A 508 26.52 14.92 -1.81
C TYR A 508 27.41 16.17 -1.72
N SER A 509 27.01 17.19 -0.93
CA SER A 509 27.79 18.41 -0.71
C SER A 509 28.96 18.18 0.26
N ILE A 510 29.84 19.17 0.38
CA ILE A 510 30.97 19.13 1.30
C ILE A 510 30.46 19.07 2.74
N ALA A 511 31.02 18.15 3.53
CA ALA A 511 30.67 17.97 4.93
C ALA A 511 31.18 19.13 5.81
N ASP A 512 30.45 19.42 6.87
CA ASP A 512 30.93 20.26 7.97
C ASP A 512 32.21 19.65 8.56
N VAL A 513 33.06 20.47 9.19
CA VAL A 513 34.27 20.01 9.88
C VAL A 513 34.06 20.09 11.37
N ASP A 514 34.38 19.02 12.09
CA ASP A 514 34.39 19.04 13.55
C ASP A 514 35.50 19.97 14.05
N PRO A 515 35.20 21.06 14.78
CA PRO A 515 36.23 21.97 15.27
C PRO A 515 37.15 21.33 16.31
N ARG A 516 36.73 20.23 16.95
CA ARG A 516 37.54 19.51 17.95
C ARG A 516 38.60 18.64 17.26
N THR A 517 38.20 17.86 16.26
CA THR A 517 39.08 16.87 15.60
C THR A 517 39.67 17.34 14.28
N ARG A 518 39.15 18.45 13.72
CA ARG A 518 39.48 18.98 12.39
C ARG A 518 39.23 18.00 11.24
N LYS A 519 38.39 16.98 11.46
CA LYS A 519 37.99 16.01 10.44
C LYS A 519 36.61 16.36 9.87
N PRO A 520 36.36 16.03 8.59
CA PRO A 520 35.01 16.10 8.02
C PRO A 520 34.04 15.22 8.81
N LEU A 521 32.83 15.74 9.03
CA LEU A 521 31.71 15.03 9.63
C LEU A 521 30.98 14.21 8.57
N ASP A 522 31.69 13.19 8.10
CA ASP A 522 31.22 12.24 7.10
C ASP A 522 31.72 10.85 7.47
N VAL A 523 30.80 9.98 7.89
CA VAL A 523 31.13 8.68 8.47
C VAL A 523 30.36 7.58 7.76
N GLY A 524 31.09 6.60 7.23
CA GLY A 524 30.59 5.45 6.47
C GLY A 524 31.09 5.42 5.03
N THR A 525 30.45 4.60 4.20
CA THR A 525 30.88 4.31 2.83
C THR A 525 30.11 5.15 1.82
N HIS A 526 30.82 5.74 0.86
CA HIS A 526 30.25 6.50 -0.25
C HIS A 526 31.12 6.37 -1.51
N GLY A 527 30.58 6.81 -2.66
CA GLY A 527 31.32 6.82 -3.93
C GLY A 527 31.46 5.45 -4.60
N LEU A 528 30.75 4.43 -4.09
CA LEU A 528 30.65 3.12 -4.73
C LEU A 528 29.61 3.07 -5.85
N GLU A 529 28.77 4.10 -5.94
CA GLU A 529 27.77 4.35 -6.97
C GLU A 529 27.70 5.84 -7.31
N SER A 530 27.07 6.17 -8.44
CA SER A 530 26.83 7.55 -8.85
C SER A 530 25.81 8.23 -7.93
N PRO A 531 25.88 9.57 -7.74
CA PRO A 531 24.89 10.28 -6.94
C PRO A 531 23.45 10.04 -7.42
N GLY A 532 22.62 9.53 -6.51
CA GLY A 532 21.21 9.21 -6.74
C GLY A 532 20.24 10.35 -6.41
N ASN A 533 20.73 11.59 -6.21
CA ASN A 533 19.84 12.71 -5.91
C ASN A 533 19.12 13.25 -7.16
N ALA A 534 17.99 13.91 -6.92
CA ALA A 534 17.37 14.77 -7.92
C ALA A 534 18.31 15.92 -8.31
N LYS A 535 18.24 16.38 -9.56
CA LYS A 535 19.08 17.50 -10.06
C LYS A 535 18.69 18.86 -9.47
N GLN A 536 17.47 18.97 -8.94
CA GLN A 536 16.90 20.17 -8.34
C GLN A 536 16.15 19.76 -7.07
N SER A 537 15.99 20.69 -6.12
CA SER A 537 15.25 20.47 -4.87
C SER A 537 14.37 21.67 -4.48
N ASP A 538 14.18 22.64 -5.38
CA ASP A 538 13.43 23.90 -5.12
C ASP A 538 13.83 24.65 -3.83
N ASN A 539 15.09 24.47 -3.41
CA ASN A 539 15.65 24.95 -2.14
C ASN A 539 14.91 24.39 -0.91
N PHE A 540 14.42 23.15 -0.97
CA PHE A 540 13.77 22.48 0.15
C PHE A 540 14.70 22.44 1.38
N PHE A 541 15.99 22.15 1.18
CA PHE A 541 16.97 22.14 2.26
C PHE A 541 17.02 23.48 3.01
N ASP A 542 17.23 24.59 2.29
CA ASP A 542 17.29 25.91 2.92
C ASP A 542 15.93 26.39 3.44
N LYS A 543 14.82 26.11 2.74
CA LYS A 543 13.50 26.64 3.08
C LYS A 543 12.76 25.84 4.15
N ALA A 544 12.98 24.54 4.23
CA ALA A 544 12.27 23.65 5.15
C ALA A 544 13.19 23.19 6.30
N LEU A 545 14.40 22.70 6.00
CA LEU A 545 15.27 22.13 7.04
C LEU A 545 15.99 23.21 7.85
N LEU A 546 16.57 24.22 7.19
CA LEU A 546 17.33 25.26 7.91
C LEU A 546 16.47 26.34 8.57
N LYS A 547 15.24 26.55 8.09
CA LYS A 547 14.31 27.55 8.65
C LYS A 547 13.43 27.01 9.77
N ALA A 548 13.18 25.71 9.82
CA ALA A 548 12.52 25.09 10.95
C ALA A 548 13.53 25.04 12.11
N GLN A 549 13.48 26.04 13.00
CA GLN A 549 14.38 26.14 14.15
C GLN A 549 13.71 25.60 15.41
N GLU A 550 14.52 25.10 16.34
CA GLU A 550 14.05 24.84 17.70
C GLU A 550 13.50 26.13 18.31
N SER A 551 12.38 26.04 19.02
CA SER A 551 11.86 27.22 19.72
C SER A 551 12.65 27.47 21.01
N ASP A 552 13.28 28.65 21.08
CA ASP A 552 13.93 29.30 22.22
C ASP A 552 13.99 28.50 23.53
N HIS A 553 14.93 27.56 23.60
CA HIS A 553 15.47 27.11 24.88
C HIS A 553 17.01 27.06 24.82
N VAL A 554 17.61 27.98 25.59
CA VAL A 554 18.98 27.94 26.14
C VAL A 554 20.16 28.17 25.18
N ALA A 555 20.08 27.92 23.88
CA ALA A 555 21.15 28.26 22.95
C ALA A 555 20.84 29.56 22.19
N LYS A 556 21.67 30.59 22.37
CA LYS A 556 21.77 31.70 21.41
C LYS A 556 22.29 31.14 20.08
N GLY A 557 21.44 30.56 19.23
CA GLY A 557 21.88 29.94 17.99
C GLY A 557 20.74 29.50 17.06
N ASN A 558 20.98 29.62 15.75
CA ASN A 558 20.12 29.12 14.68
C ASN A 558 20.25 27.59 14.57
N VAL A 559 19.69 26.83 15.52
CA VAL A 559 19.75 25.36 15.51
C VAL A 559 18.50 24.79 14.81
N PRO A 560 18.67 23.98 13.75
CA PRO A 560 17.56 23.31 13.08
C PRO A 560 16.82 22.34 14.01
N GLU A 561 15.49 22.29 13.91
CA GLU A 561 14.61 21.32 14.59
C GLU A 561 14.89 19.89 14.10
N VAL A 562 15.04 19.73 12.78
CA VAL A 562 15.37 18.44 12.15
C VAL A 562 16.87 18.17 12.31
N LYS A 563 17.19 17.13 13.08
CA LYS A 563 18.58 16.74 13.37
C LYS A 563 19.16 15.82 12.33
N ALA A 564 18.35 14.90 11.83
CA ALA A 564 18.78 13.97 10.80
C ALA A 564 17.67 13.68 9.79
N VAL A 565 18.10 13.44 8.56
CA VAL A 565 17.29 13.00 7.43
C VAL A 565 17.75 11.59 7.07
N GLY A 566 16.82 10.63 7.05
CA GLY A 566 17.06 9.26 6.62
C GLY A 566 16.59 9.03 5.18
N ASN A 567 17.49 8.55 4.32
CA ASN A 567 17.20 8.22 2.92
C ASN A 567 17.45 6.74 2.58
N GLY A 568 16.77 6.25 1.55
CA GLY A 568 17.03 4.98 0.86
C GLY A 568 17.73 5.23 -0.47
N HIS A 569 17.30 4.52 -1.53
CA HIS A 569 17.62 4.74 -2.96
C HIS A 569 19.04 4.37 -3.39
N SER A 570 20.02 4.76 -2.58
CA SER A 570 21.43 4.47 -2.77
C SER A 570 21.78 3.20 -1.99
N HIS A 571 22.01 2.09 -2.68
CA HIS A 571 22.10 0.78 -2.04
C HIS A 571 23.48 0.48 -1.47
N VAL A 572 24.54 1.08 -2.04
CA VAL A 572 25.94 0.86 -1.63
C VAL A 572 26.63 2.13 -1.12
N THR A 573 25.84 3.19 -0.94
CA THR A 573 26.18 4.39 -0.17
C THR A 573 25.40 4.36 1.13
N ASP A 574 26.12 4.42 2.25
CA ASP A 574 25.56 4.26 3.59
C ASP A 574 26.18 5.23 4.60
N ASN A 575 26.86 6.27 4.13
CA ASN A 575 27.45 7.28 4.98
C ASN A 575 26.37 8.16 5.62
N CYS A 576 26.73 8.79 6.73
CA CYS A 576 25.99 9.91 7.27
C CYS A 576 26.88 11.15 7.34
N ARG A 577 26.40 12.22 6.71
CA ARG A 577 27.16 13.46 6.51
C ARG A 577 26.43 14.64 7.12
N ARG A 578 27.14 15.49 7.88
CA ARG A 578 26.57 16.75 8.37
C ARG A 578 26.81 17.88 7.37
N VAL A 579 25.76 18.60 7.01
CA VAL A 579 25.81 19.78 6.12
C VAL A 579 25.02 20.90 6.77
N LYS A 580 25.67 22.05 7.02
CA LYS A 580 25.04 23.22 7.67
C LYS A 580 24.27 22.83 8.95
N GLY A 581 24.83 21.91 9.73
CA GLY A 581 24.25 21.47 11.01
C GLY A 581 23.14 20.40 10.94
N VAL A 582 22.75 19.92 9.75
CA VAL A 582 21.78 18.82 9.58
C VAL A 582 22.50 17.55 9.10
N TRP A 583 22.19 16.41 9.70
CA TRP A 583 22.75 15.11 9.27
C TRP A 583 21.92 14.49 8.16
N LEU A 584 22.57 14.08 7.07
CA LEU A 584 21.97 13.41 5.92
C LEU A 584 22.51 11.97 5.91
N CYS A 585 21.67 11.01 6.30
CA CYS A 585 22.06 9.64 6.57
C CYS A 585 21.39 8.67 5.58
N PHE A 586 22.18 7.91 4.83
CA PHE A 586 21.68 6.79 4.04
C PHE A 586 21.46 5.54 4.90
N SER A 587 20.38 4.79 4.67
CA SER A 587 20.10 3.53 5.39
C SER A 587 21.14 2.44 5.11
N GLY A 588 21.65 2.41 3.86
CA GLY A 588 22.34 1.25 3.28
C GLY A 588 21.36 0.18 2.80
N GLY A 589 21.77 -0.59 1.78
CA GLY A 589 20.96 -1.66 1.19
C GLY A 589 20.87 -2.90 2.07
N GLY A 590 19.69 -3.15 2.64
CA GLY A 590 19.43 -4.25 3.57
C GLY A 590 18.84 -5.53 2.96
N SER A 591 18.51 -5.51 1.66
CA SER A 591 17.80 -6.60 0.97
C SER A 591 18.70 -7.40 0.05
N TYR A 592 18.46 -8.71 -0.05
CA TYR A 592 19.07 -9.56 -1.08
C TYR A 592 18.36 -9.47 -2.44
N SER A 593 17.14 -8.93 -2.50
CA SER A 593 16.39 -8.74 -3.73
C SER A 593 16.79 -7.44 -4.45
N GLY A 594 17.18 -6.42 -3.68
CA GLY A 594 17.77 -5.18 -4.20
C GLY A 594 19.22 -5.39 -4.67
N TYR A 595 19.66 -4.58 -5.64
CA TYR A 595 21.06 -4.62 -6.08
C TYR A 595 21.99 -4.27 -4.91
N GLY A 596 23.24 -4.70 -5.01
CA GLY A 596 24.26 -4.47 -3.99
C GLY A 596 25.64 -4.55 -4.61
N LYS A 597 26.61 -5.01 -3.83
CA LYS A 597 27.97 -5.24 -4.30
C LYS A 597 28.61 -6.35 -3.49
N ILE A 598 29.23 -7.31 -4.17
CA ILE A 598 30.01 -8.35 -3.50
C ILE A 598 31.10 -7.69 -2.65
N GLY A 599 31.16 -8.06 -1.37
CA GLY A 599 32.04 -7.44 -0.36
C GLY A 599 31.45 -6.23 0.37
N PHE A 600 30.22 -5.82 0.02
CA PHE A 600 29.43 -4.85 0.78
C PHE A 600 28.31 -5.58 1.51
N ASP A 601 28.50 -5.80 2.80
CA ASP A 601 27.52 -6.51 3.63
C ASP A 601 26.15 -5.81 3.62
N ARG A 602 25.06 -6.58 3.56
CA ARG A 602 23.71 -6.04 3.79
C ARG A 602 23.64 -5.44 5.19
N ARG A 603 22.99 -4.29 5.34
CA ARG A 603 23.03 -3.53 6.61
C ARG A 603 21.81 -2.64 6.80
N PHE A 604 21.56 -2.29 8.05
CA PHE A 604 20.43 -1.47 8.47
C PHE A 604 20.89 -0.39 9.43
N ARG A 605 20.33 0.81 9.29
CA ARG A 605 20.64 1.92 10.19
C ARG A 605 19.73 1.89 11.41
N VAL A 606 20.33 2.11 12.57
CA VAL A 606 19.61 2.25 13.84
C VAL A 606 19.76 3.69 14.33
N TYR A 607 18.67 4.26 14.82
CA TYR A 607 18.68 5.49 15.62
C TYR A 607 18.27 5.13 17.04
N GLU A 608 19.14 5.43 18.00
CA GLU A 608 18.87 5.29 19.42
C GLU A 608 18.69 6.69 20.00
N ILE A 609 17.45 7.01 20.34
CA ILE A 609 17.07 8.28 20.96
C ILE A 609 16.99 8.06 22.47
N SER A 610 17.66 8.92 23.22
CA SER A 610 17.75 8.85 24.67
C SER A 610 17.57 10.23 25.28
N ASP A 611 17.60 10.31 26.62
CA ASP A 611 17.40 11.55 27.37
C ASP A 611 16.10 12.26 26.96
N TYR A 612 15.02 11.50 26.77
CA TYR A 612 13.68 12.03 26.42
C TYR A 612 13.65 12.83 25.11
N GLY A 613 14.50 12.49 24.14
CA GLY A 613 14.53 13.14 22.83
C GLY A 613 15.77 14.00 22.60
N GLU A 614 16.53 14.31 23.65
CA GLU A 614 17.66 15.26 23.59
C GLU A 614 18.93 14.67 22.95
N THR A 615 19.17 13.36 23.11
CA THR A 615 20.36 12.70 22.56
C THR A 615 19.97 11.72 21.47
N ILE A 616 20.55 11.89 20.27
CA ILE A 616 20.33 11.01 19.11
C ILE A 616 21.66 10.37 18.72
N ARG A 617 21.76 9.05 18.87
CA ARG A 617 22.88 8.22 18.44
C ARG A 617 22.47 7.40 17.23
N THR A 618 23.39 7.18 16.28
CA THR A 618 23.17 6.27 15.15
C THR A 618 24.36 5.34 14.94
N TYR A 619 24.07 4.18 14.39
CA TYR A 619 25.04 3.19 13.93
C TYR A 619 24.39 2.31 12.86
N LYS A 620 25.15 1.40 12.25
CA LYS A 620 24.62 0.37 11.35
C LYS A 620 24.86 -1.01 11.91
N ARG A 621 23.88 -1.90 11.71
CA ARG A 621 23.98 -3.34 11.99
C ARG A 621 24.12 -4.09 10.66
N THR A 622 25.19 -4.85 10.49
CA THR A 622 25.41 -5.65 9.27
C THR A 622 24.74 -7.01 9.36
N GLU A 623 24.64 -7.72 8.22
CA GLU A 623 24.13 -9.09 8.13
C GLU A 623 24.95 -10.11 8.93
N LYS A 624 26.21 -9.78 9.25
CA LYS A 624 27.07 -10.57 10.12
C LYS A 624 26.87 -10.26 11.61
N GLY A 625 26.00 -9.30 11.93
CA GLY A 625 25.71 -8.87 13.30
C GLY A 625 26.68 -7.83 13.84
N GLU A 626 27.56 -7.25 13.03
CA GLU A 626 28.54 -6.25 13.48
C GLU A 626 27.90 -4.86 13.62
N VAL A 627 28.37 -4.08 14.61
CA VAL A 627 28.06 -2.64 14.72
C VAL A 627 29.18 -1.86 14.06
N ILE A 628 28.83 -0.99 13.12
CA ILE A 628 29.79 -0.11 12.44
C ILE A 628 29.30 1.35 12.42
N ASP A 629 30.24 2.27 12.22
CA ASP A 629 29.99 3.70 11.97
C ASP A 629 29.10 4.36 13.03
N GLU A 630 29.43 4.10 14.30
CA GLU A 630 28.72 4.67 15.42
C GLU A 630 29.06 6.15 15.63
N MET A 631 28.03 6.99 15.82
CA MET A 631 28.19 8.41 16.09
C MET A 631 26.99 9.02 16.85
N VAL A 632 27.24 10.14 17.53
CA VAL A 632 26.19 10.95 18.19
C VAL A 632 25.87 12.15 17.30
N LEU A 633 24.62 12.23 16.84
CA LEU A 633 24.14 13.25 15.90
C LEU A 633 23.72 14.54 16.61
N ALA A 634 23.07 14.40 17.77
CA ALA A 634 22.56 15.49 18.59
C ALA A 634 22.66 15.13 20.09
N GLY A 635 22.73 16.16 20.94
CA GLY A 635 22.81 16.00 22.40
C GLY A 635 24.22 15.81 22.94
N LYS A 636 24.32 15.19 24.12
CA LYS A 636 25.60 15.06 24.84
C LYS A 636 26.58 14.19 24.06
N GLY A 637 27.75 14.75 23.73
CA GLY A 637 28.79 14.07 22.96
C GLY A 637 28.72 14.32 21.44
N ALA A 638 27.68 14.99 20.94
CA ALA A 638 27.63 15.40 19.54
C ALA A 638 28.76 16.40 19.20
N PRO A 639 29.24 16.42 17.93
CA PRO A 639 30.09 17.48 17.43
C PRO A 639 29.38 18.84 17.54
N PRO A 640 30.06 19.91 17.97
CA PRO A 640 29.42 21.21 18.17
C PRO A 640 28.92 21.77 16.83
N MET A 641 27.88 22.61 16.90
CA MET A 641 27.42 23.40 15.75
C MET A 641 28.47 24.46 15.45
N SER A 642 28.75 24.68 14.17
CA SER A 642 29.72 25.67 13.68
C SER A 642 29.21 27.09 13.78
#